data_AF-A0A7W5PMN7-F1
#
_entry.id   AF-A0A7W5PMN7-F1
#
_cell.length_a   1.000
_cell.length_b   1.000
_cell.length_c   1.000
_cell.angle_alpha   90.00
_cell.angle_beta   90.00
_cell.angle_gamma   90.00
#
_symmetry.space_group_name_H-M   'P 1'
#
loop_
_entity.id
_entity.type
_entity.pdbx_description
1 polymer ?
#
loop_
_entity_poly.entity_id
_entity_poly.type
_entity_poly.pdbx_seq_one_letter_code
_entity_poly.pdbx_strand_id
1 'polypeptide(L)'
;MVTASKPDISFLIPAYNAAETLADCLGSLQKQSVSNWQAVVVDDGSKDDTWNVLEGFAKADSRILIHRQANAGASAARNTAAGFATAPFFCMLDADDWLDPVFIESMLPVAADGAQPVIACCSYRRVTPDGRMLGIEIPPDLAGDRAKREFSSFCAQAIHTVVFPKDLFIKLGGMDVELQTCEDWDLWLRMAFAGAAFRQIDQCLAFYRMKPGSLSGDPHKMVRDAVRVTTRAQALGMEGKQPADDEDARWTAPALGQLRMLAWAASANLCVGADLTALAELLPEFPNAAGYEGFLAAVILHGLQTGLAVANAADLVDLQERWKPAFLDIVQLLEQHSLPGTGRRLKEFIVWSISAADMSRSFVLEHLQVAVVDAGKLIPISKVDEADTLLLQVFSGGRHIGSYVGPLWGDLSVRAQLRLIIDELRAGRRLPTPLTFSYARFWVAEAIRNARVLGKIARQRRGRRRQLGQLSYAIRRNAFIKSAAKGVGDNDARLLEVQSRYERRFTGPAAEASDASPETEGKQTALPEAATKEEYWERVFERPDPWNYLSVYEQVKYEQTLSLIPDGIERALELACAEGIFTAKLAQKVGFLTATDISRRAIERASERCRECPNAEFRVLDFVGSELPPEQDLIVCSEVLYYMDDEKILEQVCRKIATALKPGGCLVTAHAHIRRDEPGRTGFDWNNPFGVGTIKKVLSNLPDLVLEETIETELYAVHRFAKRKSATPAVRVEPYGVPLDADVAKHIIWGPAGVDRGSAWTNEATTSVPVLMYHRIALDGPDALRRFRVAPEVFRKQMQFLRRQGYYTLTAQNLAALLREGKPIQGRPVVLTFDDAYLDFLTAAFPILAENGFGADVFVVTDKVGGRSDWDAAYGEPAPLMSWADIRILQRQGICFGSHLASHRPASSLDNATLLGEAALSRDALESRLGEAVTSIALPFGSTDFRVPGILAHTGYEIGFSTKPSRVSSADHALSLPRLEVRGDLPLEAFAELMGQPDAFIG
;
A
#
# COMPACT_ATOMS: atom_id res chain seq x y z
N MET A 1 -66.03 3.17 -28.63
CA MET A 1 -65.36 2.69 -27.40
C MET A 1 -63.89 3.04 -27.53
N VAL A 2 -63.44 4.09 -26.85
CA VAL A 2 -62.01 4.41 -26.74
C VAL A 2 -61.48 3.49 -25.65
N THR A 3 -60.69 2.47 -26.03
CA THR A 3 -59.92 1.69 -25.06
C THR A 3 -58.95 2.66 -24.38
N ALA A 4 -59.13 2.92 -23.09
CA ALA A 4 -58.20 3.70 -22.31
C ALA A 4 -56.80 3.08 -22.49
N SER A 5 -55.85 3.86 -23.02
CA SER A 5 -54.46 3.41 -23.14
C SER A 5 -53.94 3.10 -21.74
N LYS A 6 -53.32 1.94 -21.59
CA LYS A 6 -52.66 1.57 -20.33
C LYS A 6 -51.56 2.62 -20.04
N PRO A 7 -51.47 3.15 -18.81
CA PRO A 7 -50.42 4.11 -18.47
C PRO A 7 -49.04 3.48 -18.57
N ASP A 8 -48.03 4.25 -18.96
CA ASP A 8 -46.66 3.76 -19.09
C ASP A 8 -45.93 3.75 -17.74
N ILE A 9 -46.30 4.66 -16.84
CA ILE A 9 -45.75 4.78 -15.48
C ILE A 9 -46.86 5.04 -14.46
N SER A 10 -46.75 4.42 -13.29
CA SER A 10 -47.62 4.66 -12.13
C SER A 10 -46.83 5.26 -10.96
N PHE A 11 -47.31 6.37 -10.41
CA PHE A 11 -46.78 6.99 -9.20
C PHE A 11 -47.49 6.43 -7.96
N LEU A 12 -46.72 5.89 -7.02
CA LEU A 12 -47.22 5.33 -5.76
C LEU A 12 -47.04 6.36 -4.64
N ILE A 13 -48.14 6.99 -4.21
CA ILE A 13 -48.10 8.16 -3.33
C ILE A 13 -48.81 7.84 -2.01
N PRO A 14 -48.09 7.66 -0.88
CA PRO A 14 -48.70 7.63 0.43
C PRO A 14 -49.03 9.07 0.87
N ALA A 15 -50.20 9.28 1.47
CA ALA A 15 -50.60 10.57 2.01
C ALA A 15 -51.07 10.43 3.47
N TYR A 16 -50.45 11.17 4.38
CA TYR A 16 -50.88 11.28 5.77
C TYR A 16 -50.66 12.70 6.26
N ASN A 17 -51.74 13.42 6.54
CA ASN A 17 -51.72 14.83 6.94
C ASN A 17 -50.90 15.73 6.00
N ALA A 18 -51.18 15.63 4.70
CA ALA A 18 -50.45 16.27 3.62
C ALA A 18 -51.24 17.40 2.93
N ALA A 19 -52.32 17.91 3.53
CA ALA A 19 -53.21 18.88 2.89
C ALA A 19 -52.48 20.12 2.32
N GLU A 20 -51.42 20.57 2.99
CA GLU A 20 -50.65 21.75 2.62
C GLU A 20 -49.68 21.54 1.44
N THR A 21 -49.25 20.31 1.19
CA THR A 21 -48.15 20.03 0.23
C THR A 21 -48.61 19.23 -0.99
N LEU A 22 -49.72 18.52 -0.86
CA LEU A 22 -50.23 17.62 -1.89
C LEU A 22 -50.52 18.32 -3.22
N ALA A 23 -50.87 19.61 -3.18
CA ALA A 23 -51.12 20.42 -4.36
C ALA A 23 -49.87 20.61 -5.23
N ASP A 24 -48.70 20.79 -4.61
CA ASP A 24 -47.43 20.91 -5.33
C ASP A 24 -47.01 19.55 -5.92
N CYS A 25 -47.17 18.48 -5.12
CA CYS A 25 -46.88 17.11 -5.53
C CYS A 25 -47.69 16.69 -6.77
N LEU A 26 -49.02 16.72 -6.69
CA LEU A 26 -49.89 16.34 -7.81
C LEU A 26 -49.82 17.34 -8.97
N GLY A 27 -49.66 18.64 -8.65
CA GLY A 27 -49.46 19.68 -9.65
C GLY A 27 -48.18 19.46 -10.48
N SER A 28 -47.14 18.85 -9.91
CA SER A 28 -45.92 18.51 -10.65
C SER A 28 -46.12 17.35 -11.63
N LEU A 29 -46.97 16.38 -11.30
CA LEU A 29 -47.36 15.30 -12.21
C LEU A 29 -48.23 15.82 -13.36
N GLN A 30 -49.15 16.74 -13.06
CA GLN A 30 -49.98 17.41 -14.08
C GLN A 30 -49.16 18.22 -15.09
N LYS A 31 -47.98 18.71 -14.69
CA LYS A 31 -47.06 19.49 -15.53
C LYS A 31 -46.09 18.63 -16.34
N GLN A 32 -46.10 17.30 -16.21
CA GLN A 32 -45.20 16.43 -16.95
C GLN A 32 -45.39 16.57 -18.47
N SER A 33 -44.28 16.61 -19.22
CA SER A 33 -44.29 16.70 -20.69
C SER A 33 -44.91 15.45 -21.35
N VAL A 34 -44.82 14.30 -20.68
CA VAL A 34 -45.49 13.06 -21.06
C VAL A 34 -46.80 12.93 -20.27
N SER A 35 -47.91 12.69 -20.96
CA SER A 35 -49.26 12.67 -20.35
C SER A 35 -49.78 11.28 -19.98
N ASN A 36 -49.19 10.20 -20.50
CA ASN A 36 -49.63 8.80 -20.31
C ASN A 36 -49.10 8.20 -18.99
N TRP A 37 -49.54 8.75 -17.87
CA TRP A 37 -49.20 8.29 -16.52
C TRP A 37 -50.44 8.11 -15.66
N GLN A 38 -50.26 7.44 -14.53
CA GLN A 38 -51.28 7.25 -13.49
C GLN A 38 -50.68 7.60 -12.12
N ALA A 39 -51.41 8.32 -11.27
CA ALA A 39 -51.06 8.49 -9.87
C ALA A 39 -52.03 7.68 -9.02
N VAL A 40 -51.52 6.84 -8.13
CA VAL A 40 -52.33 6.11 -7.14
C VAL A 40 -51.96 6.65 -5.78
N VAL A 41 -52.87 7.45 -5.21
CA VAL A 41 -52.69 8.09 -3.91
C VAL A 41 -53.48 7.34 -2.85
N VAL A 42 -52.82 6.94 -1.77
CA VAL A 42 -53.44 6.24 -0.65
C VAL A 42 -53.38 7.14 0.58
N ASP A 43 -54.56 7.62 1.00
CA ASP A 43 -54.76 8.31 2.28
C ASP A 43 -54.63 7.29 3.42
N ASP A 44 -53.51 7.34 4.15
CA ASP A 44 -53.15 6.46 5.25
C ASP A 44 -53.75 6.95 6.59
N GLY A 45 -55.05 7.25 6.56
CA GLY A 45 -55.82 7.65 7.73
C GLY A 45 -55.57 9.09 8.19
N SER A 46 -55.45 10.05 7.27
CA SER A 46 -55.27 11.48 7.60
C SER A 46 -56.39 12.01 8.50
N LYS A 47 -56.03 12.99 9.33
CA LYS A 47 -56.93 13.69 10.27
C LYS A 47 -57.16 15.16 9.91
N ASP A 48 -56.41 15.68 8.95
CA ASP A 48 -56.56 17.02 8.39
C ASP A 48 -57.42 16.99 7.11
N ASP A 49 -57.34 18.06 6.31
CA ASP A 49 -58.13 18.25 5.09
C ASP A 49 -57.60 17.44 3.87
N THR A 50 -56.62 16.56 4.04
CA THR A 50 -55.93 15.84 2.95
C THR A 50 -56.89 15.16 1.99
N TRP A 51 -57.94 14.51 2.52
CA TRP A 51 -58.90 13.79 1.69
C TRP A 51 -59.76 14.70 0.81
N ASN A 52 -60.17 15.85 1.34
CA ASN A 52 -60.98 16.79 0.57
C ASN A 52 -60.15 17.39 -0.58
N VAL A 53 -58.86 17.66 -0.33
CA VAL A 53 -57.91 18.05 -1.37
C VAL A 53 -57.79 16.94 -2.44
N LEU A 54 -57.59 15.69 -2.02
CA LEU A 54 -57.50 14.53 -2.91
C LEU A 54 -58.75 14.34 -3.78
N GLU A 55 -59.95 14.45 -3.20
CA GLU A 55 -61.20 14.40 -3.96
C GLU A 55 -61.28 15.50 -5.01
N GLY A 56 -60.80 16.70 -4.70
CA GLY A 56 -60.72 17.81 -5.65
C GLY A 56 -59.87 17.46 -6.88
N PHE A 57 -58.67 16.90 -6.65
CA PHE A 57 -57.77 16.48 -7.72
C PHE A 57 -58.32 15.30 -8.54
N ALA A 58 -58.85 14.26 -7.89
CA ALA A 58 -59.41 13.09 -8.58
C ALA A 58 -60.64 13.43 -9.43
N LYS A 59 -61.46 14.41 -8.99
CA LYS A 59 -62.60 14.92 -9.79
C LYS A 59 -62.12 15.72 -11.02
N ALA A 60 -60.96 16.39 -10.91
CA ALA A 60 -60.42 17.24 -11.98
C ALA A 60 -59.54 16.48 -12.99
N ASP A 61 -58.89 15.39 -12.58
CA ASP A 61 -57.96 14.63 -13.42
C ASP A 61 -58.12 13.12 -13.19
N SER A 62 -58.68 12.42 -14.19
CA SER A 62 -58.98 10.99 -14.10
C SER A 62 -57.74 10.09 -14.02
N ARG A 63 -56.53 10.64 -14.21
CA ARG A 63 -55.27 9.90 -14.03
C ARG A 63 -54.93 9.71 -12.55
N ILE A 64 -55.57 10.44 -11.66
CA ILE A 64 -55.34 10.42 -10.21
C ILE A 64 -56.40 9.52 -9.56
N LEU A 65 -55.98 8.33 -9.14
CA LEU A 65 -56.79 7.40 -8.37
C LEU A 65 -56.53 7.60 -6.88
N ILE A 66 -57.60 7.69 -6.10
CA ILE A 66 -57.52 7.90 -4.66
C ILE A 66 -58.14 6.72 -3.92
N HIS A 67 -57.44 6.26 -2.89
CA HIS A 67 -57.88 5.21 -2.00
C HIS A 67 -57.64 5.64 -0.55
N ARG A 68 -58.38 5.03 0.38
CA ARG A 68 -58.25 5.29 1.81
C ARG A 68 -58.07 3.99 2.55
N GLN A 69 -57.17 4.01 3.53
CA GLN A 69 -56.97 2.93 4.49
C GLN A 69 -56.86 3.48 5.91
N ALA A 70 -56.88 2.58 6.91
CA ALA A 70 -56.47 2.94 8.26
C ALA A 70 -54.95 3.13 8.30
N ASN A 71 -54.47 4.01 9.18
CA ASN A 71 -53.03 4.31 9.29
C ASN A 71 -52.22 3.04 9.58
N ALA A 72 -51.42 2.64 8.60
CA ALA A 72 -50.58 1.44 8.63
C ALA A 72 -49.14 1.73 8.17
N GLY A 73 -48.79 2.99 7.91
CA GLY A 73 -47.46 3.44 7.51
C GLY A 73 -47.29 3.57 5.99
N ALA A 74 -46.29 4.36 5.59
CA ALA A 74 -46.01 4.70 4.20
C ALA A 74 -45.74 3.46 3.33
N SER A 75 -44.97 2.47 3.83
CA SER A 75 -44.72 1.19 3.15
C SER A 75 -46.02 0.44 2.85
N ALA A 76 -46.94 0.35 3.82
CA ALA A 76 -48.22 -0.32 3.65
C ALA A 76 -49.10 0.42 2.63
N ALA A 77 -49.16 1.75 2.71
CA ALA A 77 -49.88 2.58 1.75
C ALA A 77 -49.33 2.45 0.33
N ARG A 78 -48.00 2.37 0.15
CA ARG A 78 -47.37 2.11 -1.17
C ARG A 78 -47.64 0.71 -1.70
N ASN A 79 -47.61 -0.31 -0.84
CA ASN A 79 -47.98 -1.67 -1.21
C ASN A 79 -49.46 -1.72 -1.66
N THR A 80 -50.37 -1.04 -0.95
CA THR A 80 -51.77 -0.87 -1.37
C THR A 80 -51.86 -0.17 -2.72
N ALA A 81 -51.14 0.94 -2.90
CA ALA A 81 -51.12 1.69 -4.16
C ALA A 81 -50.66 0.82 -5.34
N ALA A 82 -49.61 0.00 -5.13
CA ALA A 82 -49.09 -0.91 -6.15
C ALA A 82 -50.13 -1.97 -6.60
N GLY A 83 -51.06 -2.35 -5.71
CA GLY A 83 -52.16 -3.25 -6.02
C GLY A 83 -53.19 -2.67 -7.00
N PHE A 84 -53.39 -1.34 -6.96
CA PHE A 84 -54.28 -0.63 -7.89
C PHE A 84 -53.57 -0.08 -9.13
N ALA A 85 -52.25 0.09 -9.05
CA ALA A 85 -51.43 0.61 -10.14
C ALA A 85 -51.40 -0.34 -11.34
N THR A 86 -51.61 0.18 -12.54
CA THR A 86 -51.73 -0.64 -13.75
C THR A 86 -50.52 -0.56 -14.68
N ALA A 87 -49.65 0.43 -14.53
CA ALA A 87 -48.49 0.63 -15.41
C ALA A 87 -47.41 -0.47 -15.26
N PRO A 88 -46.59 -0.69 -16.29
CA PRO A 88 -45.44 -1.59 -16.21
C PRO A 88 -44.27 -1.03 -15.38
N PHE A 89 -44.16 0.29 -15.25
CA PHE A 89 -43.13 0.96 -14.44
C PHE A 89 -43.74 1.70 -13.26
N PHE A 90 -43.03 1.71 -12.15
CA PHE A 90 -43.38 2.43 -10.93
C PHE A 90 -42.36 3.51 -10.62
N CYS A 91 -42.85 4.59 -10.03
CA CYS A 91 -42.08 5.58 -9.30
C CYS A 91 -42.78 5.81 -7.96
N MET A 92 -42.04 5.88 -6.87
CA MET A 92 -42.61 6.22 -5.56
C MET A 92 -42.43 7.73 -5.36
N LEU A 93 -43.47 8.45 -4.98
CA LEU A 93 -43.39 9.90 -4.76
C LEU A 93 -44.02 10.24 -3.42
N ASP A 94 -43.31 10.98 -2.58
CA ASP A 94 -43.86 11.48 -1.32
C ASP A 94 -44.84 12.63 -1.58
N ALA A 95 -45.87 12.73 -0.73
CA ALA A 95 -46.95 13.70 -0.87
C ALA A 95 -46.52 15.17 -0.61
N ASP A 96 -45.28 15.40 -0.19
CA ASP A 96 -44.67 16.72 0.04
C ASP A 96 -43.54 17.09 -0.93
N ASP A 97 -43.16 16.15 -1.79
CA ASP A 97 -42.12 16.31 -2.81
C ASP A 97 -42.71 16.64 -4.19
N TRP A 98 -41.86 17.06 -5.12
CA TRP A 98 -42.27 17.29 -6.51
C TRP A 98 -41.19 16.92 -7.52
N LEU A 99 -41.61 16.71 -8.77
CA LEU A 99 -40.74 16.32 -9.87
C LEU A 99 -40.63 17.42 -10.93
N ASP A 100 -39.51 17.44 -11.63
CA ASP A 100 -39.30 18.33 -12.77
C ASP A 100 -40.25 17.96 -13.94
N PRO A 101 -40.78 18.93 -14.71
CA PRO A 101 -41.66 18.65 -15.85
C PRO A 101 -41.15 17.64 -16.88
N VAL A 102 -39.83 17.43 -17.00
CA VAL A 102 -39.27 16.44 -17.94
C VAL A 102 -38.93 15.09 -17.28
N PHE A 103 -39.32 14.86 -16.02
CA PHE A 103 -38.97 13.64 -15.29
C PHE A 103 -39.33 12.37 -16.06
N ILE A 104 -40.59 12.23 -16.51
CA ILE A 104 -41.03 11.02 -17.21
C ILE A 104 -40.30 10.88 -18.56
N GLU A 105 -40.15 11.97 -19.31
CA GLU A 105 -39.47 12.01 -20.60
C GLU A 105 -38.02 11.52 -20.51
N SER A 106 -37.32 11.90 -19.44
CA SER A 106 -35.93 11.49 -19.22
C SER A 106 -35.81 10.08 -18.65
N MET A 107 -36.61 9.74 -17.64
CA MET A 107 -36.42 8.52 -16.84
C MET A 107 -36.97 7.26 -17.50
N LEU A 108 -38.14 7.36 -18.12
CA LEU A 108 -38.88 6.20 -18.63
C LEU A 108 -38.14 5.46 -19.77
N PRO A 109 -37.53 6.14 -20.77
CA PRO A 109 -36.77 5.45 -21.81
C PRO A 109 -35.60 4.63 -21.26
N VAL A 110 -34.95 5.11 -20.20
CA VAL A 110 -33.83 4.42 -19.56
C VAL A 110 -34.30 3.18 -18.82
N ALA A 111 -35.39 3.27 -18.05
CA ALA A 111 -35.96 2.13 -17.33
C ALA A 111 -36.50 1.04 -18.28
N ALA A 112 -36.91 1.42 -19.49
CA ALA A 112 -37.42 0.49 -20.51
C ALA A 112 -36.32 -0.17 -21.37
N ASP A 113 -35.05 0.22 -21.23
CA ASP A 113 -33.97 -0.21 -22.11
C ASP A 113 -33.20 -1.44 -21.57
N GLY A 114 -33.64 -2.65 -21.91
CA GLY A 114 -32.80 -3.83 -21.70
C GLY A 114 -33.50 -5.19 -21.68
N ALA A 115 -32.69 -6.26 -21.70
CA ALA A 115 -33.13 -7.65 -21.55
C ALA A 115 -33.26 -8.09 -20.07
N GLN A 116 -32.75 -7.29 -19.13
CA GLN A 116 -32.82 -7.49 -17.68
C GLN A 116 -33.51 -6.28 -17.02
N PRO A 117 -34.04 -6.39 -15.79
CA PRO A 117 -34.65 -5.26 -15.09
C PRO A 117 -33.69 -4.07 -14.97
N VAL A 118 -34.09 -2.91 -15.48
CA VAL A 118 -33.33 -1.66 -15.36
C VAL A 118 -34.05 -0.71 -14.41
N ILE A 119 -33.27 -0.09 -13.53
CA ILE A 119 -33.70 0.93 -12.58
C ILE A 119 -33.06 2.25 -13.03
N ALA A 120 -33.88 3.20 -13.48
CA ALA A 120 -33.40 4.53 -13.83
C ALA A 120 -33.30 5.39 -12.56
N CYS A 121 -32.20 6.11 -12.40
CA CYS A 121 -31.94 6.99 -11.26
C CYS A 121 -31.58 8.40 -11.73
N CYS A 122 -32.05 9.43 -11.03
CA CYS A 122 -31.64 10.82 -11.26
C CYS A 122 -31.06 11.46 -9.98
N SER A 123 -30.46 12.63 -10.14
CA SER A 123 -30.05 13.47 -9.01
C SER A 123 -31.25 14.23 -8.44
N TYR A 124 -31.13 14.72 -7.20
CA TYR A 124 -32.19 15.52 -6.55
C TYR A 124 -31.63 16.72 -5.80
N ARG A 125 -32.52 17.60 -5.32
CA ARG A 125 -32.18 18.69 -4.40
C ARG A 125 -33.08 18.65 -3.18
N ARG A 126 -32.50 18.96 -2.02
CA ARG A 126 -33.27 19.29 -0.83
C ARG A 126 -33.72 20.74 -0.89
N VAL A 127 -34.97 21.00 -0.51
CA VAL A 127 -35.57 22.32 -0.43
C VAL A 127 -35.96 22.59 1.02
N THR A 128 -35.35 23.61 1.59
CA THR A 128 -35.53 24.01 2.98
C THR A 128 -36.92 24.60 3.22
N PRO A 129 -37.39 24.69 4.49
CA PRO A 129 -38.70 25.26 4.81
C PRO A 129 -38.94 26.70 4.29
N ASP A 130 -37.87 27.48 4.11
CA ASP A 130 -37.90 28.84 3.56
C ASP A 130 -37.78 28.89 2.02
N GLY A 131 -37.79 27.73 1.35
CA GLY A 131 -37.78 27.60 -0.11
C GLY A 131 -36.39 27.65 -0.77
N ARG A 132 -35.30 27.71 0.01
CA ARG A 132 -33.94 27.64 -0.56
C ARG A 132 -33.65 26.23 -1.05
N MET A 133 -33.09 26.15 -2.26
CA MET A 133 -32.60 24.88 -2.81
C MET A 133 -31.16 24.67 -2.40
N LEU A 134 -30.87 23.54 -1.74
CA LEU A 134 -29.52 23.11 -1.42
C LEU A 134 -28.80 22.60 -2.68
N GLY A 135 -27.55 22.14 -2.50
CA GLY A 135 -26.74 21.53 -3.55
C GLY A 135 -27.44 20.34 -4.22
N ILE A 136 -27.01 20.01 -5.43
CA ILE A 136 -27.49 18.81 -6.12
C ILE A 136 -26.86 17.60 -5.44
N GLU A 137 -27.70 16.69 -4.97
CA GLU A 137 -27.34 15.38 -4.46
C GLU A 137 -27.20 14.43 -5.66
N ILE A 138 -25.95 14.08 -5.96
CA ILE A 138 -25.61 13.18 -7.05
C ILE A 138 -25.38 11.80 -6.44
N PRO A 139 -26.16 10.77 -6.83
CA PRO A 139 -25.90 9.44 -6.34
C PRO A 139 -24.54 8.92 -6.82
N PRO A 140 -23.90 7.99 -6.08
CA PRO A 140 -22.67 7.35 -6.52
C PRO A 140 -22.89 6.54 -7.80
N ASP A 141 -21.79 6.13 -8.45
CA ASP A 141 -21.86 5.20 -9.57
C ASP A 141 -22.34 3.80 -9.11
N LEU A 142 -23.58 3.48 -9.44
CA LEU A 142 -24.24 2.22 -9.08
C LEU A 142 -24.14 1.13 -10.17
N ALA A 143 -23.24 1.27 -11.14
CA ALA A 143 -23.12 0.29 -12.22
C ALA A 143 -22.64 -1.11 -11.72
N GLY A 144 -23.33 -2.16 -12.18
CA GLY A 144 -22.98 -3.55 -11.88
C GLY A 144 -22.99 -3.87 -10.39
N ASP A 145 -21.97 -4.58 -9.91
CA ASP A 145 -21.85 -4.97 -8.49
C ASP A 145 -21.61 -3.78 -7.55
N ARG A 146 -21.37 -2.57 -8.06
CA ARG A 146 -21.30 -1.36 -7.22
C ARG A 146 -22.62 -1.06 -6.52
N ALA A 147 -23.77 -1.32 -7.16
CA ALA A 147 -25.06 -1.15 -6.49
C ALA A 147 -25.17 -1.99 -5.21
N LYS A 148 -24.76 -3.28 -5.28
CA LYS A 148 -24.75 -4.17 -4.11
C LYS A 148 -23.85 -3.60 -3.02
N ARG A 149 -22.66 -3.09 -3.38
CA ARG A 149 -21.70 -2.50 -2.44
C ARG A 149 -22.24 -1.26 -1.74
N GLU A 150 -22.76 -0.29 -2.48
CA GLU A 150 -23.25 0.98 -1.92
C GLU A 150 -24.47 0.71 -1.02
N PHE A 151 -25.47 -0.04 -1.52
CA PHE A 151 -26.68 -0.35 -0.77
C PHE A 151 -26.47 -1.33 0.39
N SER A 152 -25.33 -2.02 0.50
CA SER A 152 -25.01 -2.74 1.75
C SER A 152 -24.70 -1.81 2.93
N SER A 153 -24.56 -0.49 2.71
CA SER A 153 -23.99 0.42 3.70
C SER A 153 -24.71 1.73 3.94
N PHE A 154 -25.46 2.21 2.96
CA PHE A 154 -26.33 3.38 3.10
C PHE A 154 -27.36 3.40 1.99
N CYS A 155 -28.39 4.22 2.20
CA CYS A 155 -29.34 4.54 1.15
C CYS A 155 -28.71 5.51 0.14
N ALA A 156 -28.27 4.99 -1.01
CA ALA A 156 -27.65 5.78 -2.06
C ALA A 156 -28.64 6.57 -2.94
N GLN A 157 -29.95 6.36 -2.77
CA GLN A 157 -31.00 6.95 -3.61
C GLN A 157 -32.19 7.37 -2.76
N ALA A 158 -32.67 8.60 -2.94
CA ALA A 158 -33.93 9.01 -2.35
C ALA A 158 -35.10 8.36 -3.08
N ILE A 159 -36.19 8.06 -2.36
CA ILE A 159 -37.31 7.27 -2.85
C ILE A 159 -37.93 7.76 -4.17
N HIS A 160 -37.96 9.08 -4.39
CA HIS A 160 -38.58 9.73 -5.55
C HIS A 160 -37.64 9.99 -6.73
N THR A 161 -36.39 9.49 -6.67
CA THR A 161 -35.41 9.64 -7.76
C THR A 161 -35.36 8.44 -8.70
N VAL A 162 -36.24 7.47 -8.51
CA VAL A 162 -36.10 6.12 -9.10
C VAL A 162 -37.34 5.71 -9.88
N VAL A 163 -37.12 5.23 -11.11
CA VAL A 163 -38.14 4.52 -11.91
C VAL A 163 -37.72 3.07 -12.07
N PHE A 164 -38.60 2.14 -11.69
CA PHE A 164 -38.27 0.71 -11.64
C PHE A 164 -39.43 -0.17 -12.15
N PRO A 165 -39.18 -1.43 -12.58
CA PRO A 165 -40.21 -2.31 -13.13
C PRO A 165 -41.17 -2.82 -12.04
N LYS A 166 -42.48 -2.78 -12.34
CA LYS A 166 -43.55 -3.32 -11.49
C LYS A 166 -43.33 -4.79 -11.13
N ASP A 167 -42.95 -5.61 -12.11
CA ASP A 167 -42.79 -7.05 -11.91
C ASP A 167 -41.67 -7.37 -10.92
N LEU A 168 -40.59 -6.58 -10.90
CA LEU A 168 -39.51 -6.73 -9.93
C LEU A 168 -39.99 -6.41 -8.51
N PHE A 169 -40.75 -5.34 -8.34
CA PHE A 169 -41.35 -4.96 -7.06
C PHE A 169 -42.27 -6.06 -6.50
N ILE A 170 -43.16 -6.59 -7.34
CA ILE A 170 -44.07 -7.67 -6.95
C ILE A 170 -43.29 -8.95 -6.62
N LYS A 171 -42.33 -9.33 -7.46
CA LYS A 171 -41.49 -10.52 -7.26
C LYS A 171 -40.75 -10.49 -5.91
N LEU A 172 -40.31 -9.31 -5.48
CA LEU A 172 -39.60 -9.11 -4.23
C LEU A 172 -40.52 -8.91 -3.01
N GLY A 173 -41.84 -9.02 -3.18
CA GLY A 173 -42.81 -8.88 -2.08
C GLY A 173 -43.14 -7.45 -1.68
N GLY A 174 -42.77 -6.46 -2.49
CA GLY A 174 -43.01 -5.04 -2.22
C GLY A 174 -42.09 -4.44 -1.16
N MET A 175 -42.59 -3.43 -0.45
CA MET A 175 -41.89 -2.77 0.66
C MET A 175 -42.10 -3.55 1.97
N ASP A 176 -41.04 -3.60 2.78
CA ASP A 176 -41.10 -4.17 4.13
C ASP A 176 -41.88 -3.21 5.06
N VAL A 177 -43.01 -3.69 5.59
CA VAL A 177 -43.90 -2.88 6.46
C VAL A 177 -43.42 -2.84 7.91
N GLU A 178 -42.42 -3.64 8.28
CA GLU A 178 -41.82 -3.59 9.61
C GLU A 178 -40.78 -2.46 9.75
N LEU A 179 -40.32 -1.90 8.62
CA LEU A 179 -39.46 -0.73 8.56
C LEU A 179 -40.32 0.54 8.60
N GLN A 180 -39.97 1.46 9.50
CA GLN A 180 -40.61 2.78 9.59
C GLN A 180 -39.82 3.85 8.85
N THR A 181 -38.54 3.57 8.63
CA THR A 181 -37.57 4.34 7.87
C THR A 181 -36.64 3.35 7.15
N CYS A 182 -35.84 3.80 6.17
CA CYS A 182 -34.98 2.93 5.35
C CYS A 182 -35.74 1.88 4.51
N GLU A 183 -37.05 2.00 4.35
CA GLU A 183 -37.86 1.06 3.57
C GLU A 183 -37.51 1.08 2.07
N ASP A 184 -37.08 2.23 1.56
CA ASP A 184 -36.57 2.43 0.21
C ASP A 184 -35.18 1.82 0.07
N TRP A 185 -34.31 2.08 1.04
CA TRP A 185 -32.96 1.50 1.11
C TRP A 185 -33.02 -0.03 1.03
N ASP A 186 -33.88 -0.65 1.84
CA ASP A 186 -34.10 -2.09 1.80
C ASP A 186 -34.54 -2.59 0.41
N LEU A 187 -35.48 -1.88 -0.22
CA LEU A 187 -35.96 -2.25 -1.54
C LEU A 187 -34.83 -2.17 -2.58
N TRP A 188 -34.05 -1.09 -2.57
CA TRP A 188 -32.91 -0.92 -3.49
C TRP A 188 -31.84 -1.99 -3.29
N LEU A 189 -31.54 -2.32 -2.03
CA LEU A 189 -30.66 -3.45 -1.68
C LEU A 189 -31.18 -4.75 -2.29
N ARG A 190 -32.44 -5.12 -2.02
CA ARG A 190 -33.04 -6.35 -2.55
C ARG A 190 -33.08 -6.38 -4.08
N MET A 191 -33.34 -5.24 -4.72
CA MET A 191 -33.31 -5.12 -6.19
C MET A 191 -31.90 -5.31 -6.76
N ALA A 192 -30.87 -4.74 -6.12
CA ALA A 192 -29.47 -4.94 -6.52
C ALA A 192 -29.04 -6.41 -6.41
N PHE A 193 -29.40 -7.07 -5.31
CA PHE A 193 -29.12 -8.51 -5.13
C PHE A 193 -29.97 -9.41 -6.04
N ALA A 194 -31.13 -8.93 -6.51
CA ALA A 194 -31.95 -9.62 -7.52
C ALA A 194 -31.42 -9.45 -8.97
N GLY A 195 -30.32 -8.72 -9.17
CA GLY A 195 -29.68 -8.54 -10.48
C GLY A 195 -30.20 -7.37 -11.31
N ALA A 196 -30.89 -6.39 -10.70
CA ALA A 196 -31.30 -5.18 -11.41
C ALA A 196 -30.10 -4.30 -11.75
N ALA A 197 -30.12 -3.71 -12.96
CA ALA A 197 -29.10 -2.76 -13.38
C ALA A 197 -29.55 -1.32 -13.06
N PHE A 198 -28.76 -0.62 -12.25
CA PHE A 198 -28.98 0.80 -11.94
C PHE A 198 -28.31 1.66 -13.02
N ARG A 199 -29.07 2.59 -13.61
CA ARG A 199 -28.59 3.51 -14.64
C ARG A 199 -28.91 4.94 -14.25
N GLN A 200 -27.86 5.73 -14.09
CA GLN A 200 -27.98 7.12 -13.72
C GLN A 200 -28.16 8.02 -14.94
N ILE A 201 -29.00 9.04 -14.80
CA ILE A 201 -29.14 10.16 -15.73
C ILE A 201 -28.51 11.39 -15.10
N ASP A 202 -27.72 12.13 -15.87
CA ASP A 202 -27.04 13.36 -15.44
C ASP A 202 -28.01 14.57 -15.45
N GLN A 203 -29.12 14.43 -14.73
CA GLN A 203 -30.14 15.47 -14.55
C GLN A 203 -30.66 15.47 -13.12
N CYS A 204 -30.92 16.67 -12.59
CA CYS A 204 -31.60 16.87 -11.31
C CYS A 204 -33.10 17.01 -11.57
N LEU A 205 -33.87 15.94 -11.37
CA LEU A 205 -35.29 15.87 -11.77
C LEU A 205 -36.26 15.78 -10.59
N ALA A 206 -35.73 15.83 -9.37
CA ALA A 206 -36.42 15.50 -8.14
C ALA A 206 -36.12 16.54 -7.05
N PHE A 207 -37.14 16.90 -6.27
CA PHE A 207 -37.05 17.93 -5.23
C PHE A 207 -37.67 17.44 -3.93
N TYR A 208 -36.81 17.27 -2.92
CA TYR A 208 -37.15 16.80 -1.59
C TYR A 208 -37.48 17.97 -0.66
N ARG A 209 -38.70 18.04 -0.13
CA ARG A 209 -39.10 19.09 0.81
C ARG A 209 -38.69 18.73 2.24
N MET A 210 -37.82 19.53 2.83
CA MET A 210 -37.44 19.37 4.23
C MET A 210 -38.54 19.90 5.14
N LYS A 211 -39.14 19.03 5.95
CA LYS A 211 -40.18 19.38 6.94
C LYS A 211 -39.77 18.95 8.36
N PRO A 212 -39.96 19.81 9.38
CA PRO A 212 -39.84 19.40 10.79
C PRO A 212 -40.84 18.29 11.13
N GLY A 213 -40.39 17.30 11.91
CA GLY A 213 -41.23 16.16 12.30
C GLY A 213 -41.45 15.12 11.18
N SER A 214 -40.66 15.16 10.11
CA SER A 214 -40.57 14.07 9.13
C SER A 214 -40.06 12.78 9.80
N LEU A 215 -40.44 11.62 9.26
CA LEU A 215 -40.01 10.32 9.79
C LEU A 215 -38.48 10.16 9.78
N SER A 216 -37.83 10.65 8.73
CA SER A 216 -36.36 10.67 8.60
C SER A 216 -35.65 11.61 9.58
N GLY A 217 -36.40 12.48 10.28
CA GLY A 217 -35.89 13.35 11.33
C GLY A 217 -35.83 12.67 12.71
N ASP A 218 -36.22 11.40 12.84
CA ASP A 218 -36.11 10.62 14.07
C ASP A 218 -34.83 9.76 14.02
N PRO A 219 -33.74 10.16 14.70
CA PRO A 219 -32.45 9.46 14.61
C PRO A 219 -32.51 8.03 15.16
N HIS A 220 -33.39 7.75 16.14
CA HIS A 220 -33.53 6.41 16.75
C HIS A 220 -34.11 5.43 15.74
N LYS A 221 -35.18 5.82 15.06
CA LYS A 221 -35.78 5.00 13.99
C LYS A 221 -34.79 4.77 12.87
N MET A 222 -34.06 5.81 12.47
CA MET A 222 -33.10 5.74 11.37
C MET A 222 -31.96 4.77 11.65
N VAL A 223 -31.34 4.84 12.83
CA VAL A 223 -30.25 3.92 13.20
C VAL A 223 -30.78 2.49 13.38
N ARG A 224 -31.93 2.32 14.06
CA ARG A 224 -32.55 0.99 14.26
C ARG A 224 -32.86 0.30 12.93
N ASP A 225 -33.49 1.00 12.01
CA ASP A 225 -33.90 0.41 10.72
C ASP A 225 -32.67 0.22 9.80
N ALA A 226 -31.68 1.12 9.85
CA ALA A 226 -30.38 0.92 9.21
C ALA A 226 -29.67 -0.36 9.66
N VAL A 227 -29.69 -0.66 10.97
CA VAL A 227 -29.13 -1.91 11.52
C VAL A 227 -29.85 -3.12 10.91
N ARG A 228 -31.18 -3.07 10.74
CA ARG A 228 -31.94 -4.15 10.10
C ARG A 228 -31.55 -4.33 8.62
N VAL A 229 -31.46 -3.23 7.86
CA VAL A 229 -31.11 -3.29 6.43
C VAL A 229 -29.68 -3.79 6.21
N THR A 230 -28.72 -3.30 6.99
CA THR A 230 -27.31 -3.75 6.90
C THR A 230 -27.15 -5.22 7.34
N THR A 231 -27.91 -5.67 8.34
CA THR A 231 -27.95 -7.10 8.74
C THR A 231 -28.51 -7.98 7.61
N ARG A 232 -29.55 -7.51 6.92
CA ARG A 232 -30.11 -8.19 5.74
C ARG A 232 -29.11 -8.24 4.58
N ALA A 233 -28.37 -7.15 4.34
CA ALA A 233 -27.32 -7.11 3.34
C ALA A 233 -26.24 -8.18 3.61
N GLN A 234 -25.86 -8.36 4.88
CA GLN A 234 -24.93 -9.42 5.28
C GLN A 234 -25.44 -10.81 4.91
N ALA A 235 -26.72 -11.11 5.20
CA ALA A 235 -27.32 -12.39 4.88
C ALA A 235 -27.36 -12.64 3.36
N LEU A 236 -27.76 -11.65 2.57
CA LEU A 236 -27.78 -11.73 1.10
C LEU A 236 -26.38 -11.94 0.49
N GLY A 237 -25.36 -11.31 1.07
CA GLY A 237 -23.96 -11.49 0.65
C GLY A 237 -23.46 -12.92 0.86
N MET A 238 -23.81 -13.54 1.99
CA MET A 238 -23.44 -14.93 2.30
C MET A 238 -24.08 -15.96 1.35
N GLU A 239 -25.32 -15.71 0.92
CA GLU A 239 -26.03 -16.57 -0.03
C GLU A 239 -25.48 -16.45 -1.47
N GLY A 240 -24.93 -15.29 -1.83
CA GLY A 240 -24.50 -14.95 -3.19
C GLY A 240 -23.17 -15.55 -3.65
N LYS A 241 -22.43 -16.30 -2.81
CA LYS A 241 -21.05 -16.77 -3.08
C LYS A 241 -20.11 -15.67 -3.62
N GLN A 242 -20.22 -14.45 -3.10
CA GLN A 242 -19.24 -13.41 -3.46
C GLN A 242 -17.87 -13.77 -2.87
N PRO A 243 -16.79 -13.73 -3.67
CA PRO A 243 -15.45 -14.03 -3.17
C PRO A 243 -15.06 -13.03 -2.08
N ALA A 244 -14.46 -13.54 -1.00
CA ALA A 244 -14.03 -12.77 0.16
C ALA A 244 -12.80 -11.88 -0.12
N ASP A 245 -12.16 -12.05 -1.29
CA ASP A 245 -10.76 -11.68 -1.53
C ASP A 245 -10.55 -10.48 -2.46
N ASP A 246 -11.56 -9.67 -2.74
CA ASP A 246 -11.35 -8.41 -3.48
C ASP A 246 -10.62 -7.41 -2.55
N GLU A 247 -9.47 -6.84 -2.93
CA GLU A 247 -8.80 -5.82 -2.09
C GLU A 247 -9.64 -4.53 -1.98
N ASP A 248 -10.57 -4.33 -2.93
CA ASP A 248 -11.68 -3.36 -2.86
C ASP A 248 -12.88 -3.89 -2.03
N ALA A 249 -12.89 -5.18 -1.63
CA ALA A 249 -13.73 -5.79 -0.59
C ALA A 249 -13.24 -5.50 0.83
N ARG A 250 -12.63 -4.32 1.05
CA ARG A 250 -13.03 -3.46 2.19
C ARG A 250 -14.51 -3.08 2.07
N TRP A 251 -15.39 -4.07 1.91
CA TRP A 251 -16.82 -3.89 2.02
C TRP A 251 -17.04 -3.02 3.24
N THR A 252 -18.05 -2.21 3.11
CA THR A 252 -18.87 -1.80 4.23
C THR A 252 -19.35 -3.05 4.96
N ALA A 253 -18.46 -3.58 5.80
CA ALA A 253 -18.85 -4.48 6.87
C ALA A 253 -20.14 -3.87 7.44
N PRO A 254 -21.21 -4.65 7.63
CA PRO A 254 -22.46 -4.15 8.18
C PRO A 254 -22.24 -3.18 9.34
N ALA A 255 -21.25 -3.52 10.19
CA ALA A 255 -20.59 -2.65 11.16
C ALA A 255 -20.28 -1.21 10.66
N LEU A 256 -19.44 -1.02 9.64
CA LEU A 256 -19.12 0.31 9.09
C LEU A 256 -20.35 1.03 8.50
N GLY A 257 -21.30 0.31 7.89
CA GLY A 257 -22.57 0.87 7.44
C GLY A 257 -23.43 1.39 8.60
N GLN A 258 -23.50 0.63 9.69
CA GLN A 258 -24.17 1.04 10.93
C GLN A 258 -23.49 2.26 11.56
N LEU A 259 -22.16 2.27 11.60
CA LEU A 259 -21.39 3.40 12.11
C LEU A 259 -21.61 4.67 11.27
N ARG A 260 -21.64 4.53 9.94
CA ARG A 260 -21.97 5.62 9.02
C ARG A 260 -23.34 6.20 9.34
N MET A 261 -24.36 5.35 9.53
CA MET A 261 -25.72 5.80 9.80
C MET A 261 -25.86 6.44 11.17
N LEU A 262 -25.21 5.90 12.20
CA LEU A 262 -25.11 6.55 13.51
C LEU A 262 -24.48 7.94 13.39
N ALA A 263 -23.31 8.04 12.74
CA ALA A 263 -22.59 9.29 12.60
C ALA A 263 -23.40 10.35 11.86
N TRP A 264 -24.08 9.96 10.77
CA TRP A 264 -24.94 10.87 10.01
C TRP A 264 -26.20 11.27 10.78
N ALA A 265 -26.91 10.32 11.40
CA ALA A 265 -28.15 10.60 12.13
C ALA A 265 -27.88 11.49 13.36
N ALA A 266 -26.81 11.21 14.10
CA ALA A 266 -26.40 12.00 15.25
C ALA A 266 -25.98 13.42 14.84
N SER A 267 -25.24 13.58 13.74
CA SER A 267 -24.81 14.91 13.29
C SER A 267 -25.96 15.71 12.66
N ALA A 268 -26.85 15.08 11.90
CA ALA A 268 -28.02 15.73 11.32
C ALA A 268 -29.04 16.21 12.36
N ASN A 269 -29.12 15.53 13.51
CA ASN A 269 -30.04 15.89 14.60
C ASN A 269 -29.35 16.59 15.77
N LEU A 270 -28.04 16.84 15.69
CA LEU A 270 -27.23 17.47 16.74
C LEU A 270 -27.35 16.75 18.09
N CYS A 271 -27.37 15.41 18.07
CA CYS A 271 -27.50 14.56 19.26
C CYS A 271 -26.32 14.76 20.22
N VAL A 272 -26.60 14.83 21.52
CA VAL A 272 -25.61 15.00 22.61
C VAL A 272 -25.95 14.10 23.79
N GLY A 273 -24.94 13.76 24.60
CA GLY A 273 -25.09 13.04 25.86
C GLY A 273 -25.94 11.76 25.74
N ALA A 274 -27.00 11.66 26.55
CA ALA A 274 -27.84 10.46 26.63
C ALA A 274 -28.51 10.08 25.31
N ASP A 275 -28.82 11.04 24.44
CA ASP A 275 -29.41 10.75 23.13
C ASP A 275 -28.42 10.02 22.23
N LEU A 276 -27.17 10.48 22.19
CA LEU A 276 -26.10 9.82 21.46
C LEU A 276 -25.76 8.44 22.05
N THR A 277 -25.74 8.30 23.38
CA THR A 277 -25.55 7.00 24.03
C THR A 277 -26.64 6.01 23.62
N ALA A 278 -27.90 6.43 23.63
CA ALA A 278 -29.00 5.57 23.23
C ALA A 278 -28.95 5.18 21.73
N LEU A 279 -28.43 6.05 20.85
CA LEU A 279 -28.15 5.66 19.45
C LEU A 279 -27.04 4.62 19.35
N ALA A 280 -25.97 4.75 20.14
CA ALA A 280 -24.86 3.80 20.16
C ALA A 280 -25.31 2.40 20.63
N GLU A 281 -26.22 2.34 21.60
CA GLU A 281 -26.80 1.08 22.12
C GLU A 281 -27.65 0.32 21.10
N LEU A 282 -28.06 0.95 19.99
CA LEU A 282 -28.76 0.28 18.89
C LEU A 282 -27.82 -0.58 18.02
N LEU A 283 -26.51 -0.35 18.09
CA LEU A 283 -25.53 -1.12 17.32
C LEU A 283 -25.26 -2.46 18.03
N PRO A 284 -25.34 -3.61 17.33
CA PRO A 284 -25.02 -4.90 17.93
C PRO A 284 -23.59 -5.00 18.47
N GLU A 285 -22.65 -4.37 17.76
CA GLU A 285 -21.25 -4.22 18.14
C GLU A 285 -20.79 -2.84 17.68
N PHE A 286 -20.04 -2.12 18.52
CA PHE A 286 -19.53 -0.81 18.16
C PHE A 286 -18.25 -0.94 17.31
N PRO A 287 -18.24 -0.51 16.03
CA PRO A 287 -17.11 -0.74 15.14
C PRO A 287 -15.93 0.19 15.42
N ASN A 288 -14.72 -0.30 15.18
CA ASN A 288 -13.50 0.51 15.21
C ASN A 288 -13.46 1.49 14.02
N ALA A 289 -13.35 2.79 14.31
CA ALA A 289 -13.31 3.87 13.33
C ALA A 289 -11.89 4.18 12.79
N ALA A 290 -10.84 3.62 13.41
CA ALA A 290 -9.45 3.88 13.02
C ALA A 290 -9.20 3.42 11.57
N GLY A 291 -8.59 4.31 10.77
CA GLY A 291 -8.39 4.10 9.33
C GLY A 291 -9.55 4.57 8.44
N TYR A 292 -10.70 4.93 9.01
CA TYR A 292 -11.89 5.44 8.30
C TYR A 292 -12.20 6.91 8.62
N GLU A 293 -11.27 7.64 9.23
CA GLU A 293 -11.52 8.99 9.77
C GLU A 293 -11.92 9.98 8.68
N GLY A 294 -11.28 9.94 7.51
CA GLY A 294 -11.63 10.82 6.38
C GLY A 294 -13.05 10.56 5.85
N PHE A 295 -13.45 9.28 5.79
CA PHE A 295 -14.78 8.87 5.38
C PHE A 295 -15.83 9.33 6.40
N LEU A 296 -15.63 9.05 7.69
CA LEU A 296 -16.54 9.44 8.75
C LEU A 296 -16.64 10.96 8.90
N ALA A 297 -15.54 11.70 8.71
CA ALA A 297 -15.56 13.16 8.68
C ALA A 297 -16.47 13.70 7.56
N ALA A 298 -16.41 13.12 6.35
CA ALA A 298 -17.31 13.50 5.26
C ALA A 298 -18.79 13.21 5.60
N VAL A 299 -19.07 12.08 6.23
CA VAL A 299 -20.41 11.68 6.68
C VAL A 299 -20.95 12.65 7.74
N ILE A 300 -20.14 12.96 8.75
CA ILE A 300 -20.48 13.90 9.82
C ILE A 300 -20.75 15.28 9.21
N LEU A 301 -19.86 15.77 8.33
CA LEU A 301 -19.99 17.08 7.69
C LEU A 301 -21.30 17.18 6.88
N HIS A 302 -21.60 16.15 6.09
CA HIS A 302 -22.85 16.09 5.32
C HIS A 302 -24.09 16.11 6.24
N GLY A 303 -24.07 15.37 7.35
CA GLY A 303 -25.16 15.41 8.33
C GLY A 303 -25.29 16.78 8.98
N LEU A 304 -24.19 17.44 9.39
CA LEU A 304 -24.23 18.82 9.91
C LEU A 304 -24.82 19.81 8.92
N GLN A 305 -24.43 19.75 7.65
CA GLN A 305 -24.98 20.59 6.58
C GLN A 305 -26.47 20.36 6.39
N THR A 306 -26.90 19.10 6.45
CA THR A 306 -28.31 18.72 6.33
C THR A 306 -29.13 19.25 7.51
N GLY A 307 -28.68 18.98 8.75
CA GLY A 307 -29.37 19.37 9.98
C GLY A 307 -29.46 20.88 10.19
N LEU A 308 -28.44 21.61 9.78
CA LEU A 308 -28.39 23.07 9.88
C LEU A 308 -28.91 23.80 8.63
N ALA A 309 -29.33 23.07 7.60
CA ALA A 309 -29.78 23.61 6.32
C ALA A 309 -28.75 24.58 5.69
N VAL A 310 -27.49 24.14 5.67
CA VAL A 310 -26.33 24.89 5.18
C VAL A 310 -25.87 24.33 3.85
N ALA A 311 -25.83 25.17 2.81
CA ALA A 311 -25.40 24.76 1.48
C ALA A 311 -23.87 24.66 1.36
N ASN A 312 -23.12 25.60 1.94
CA ASN A 312 -21.66 25.62 1.89
C ASN A 312 -21.08 25.25 3.26
N ALA A 313 -20.21 24.23 3.33
CA ALA A 313 -19.55 23.81 4.57
C ALA A 313 -18.82 24.97 5.28
N ALA A 314 -18.34 25.98 4.56
CA ALA A 314 -17.73 27.16 5.15
C ALA A 314 -18.67 27.95 6.07
N ASP A 315 -19.99 27.93 5.84
CA ASP A 315 -20.97 28.66 6.65
C ASP A 315 -21.15 28.02 8.04
N LEU A 316 -20.68 26.77 8.23
CA LEU A 316 -20.66 26.12 9.55
C LEU A 316 -19.78 26.86 10.56
N VAL A 317 -18.82 27.66 10.09
CA VAL A 317 -18.00 28.52 10.95
C VAL A 317 -18.86 29.50 11.75
N ASP A 318 -19.91 30.07 11.13
CA ASP A 318 -20.82 31.02 11.81
C ASP A 318 -21.81 30.34 12.76
N LEU A 319 -21.96 29.02 12.64
CA LEU A 319 -22.90 28.21 13.40
C LEU A 319 -22.19 27.30 14.41
N GLN A 320 -20.91 27.53 14.67
CA GLN A 320 -20.07 26.65 15.48
C GLN A 320 -20.67 26.30 16.84
N GLU A 321 -21.23 27.29 17.55
CA GLU A 321 -21.89 27.08 18.84
C GLU A 321 -23.10 26.13 18.78
N ARG A 322 -23.72 25.97 17.61
CA ARG A 322 -24.89 25.09 17.42
C ARG A 322 -24.50 23.63 17.22
N TRP A 323 -23.35 23.35 16.61
CA TRP A 323 -22.97 21.97 16.26
C TRP A 323 -21.75 21.44 16.98
N LYS A 324 -20.87 22.30 17.48
CA LYS A 324 -19.63 21.90 18.16
C LYS A 324 -19.89 20.89 19.29
N PRO A 325 -20.88 21.06 20.20
CA PRO A 325 -21.13 20.08 21.26
C PRO A 325 -21.44 18.68 20.74
N ALA A 326 -22.41 18.57 19.82
CA ALA A 326 -22.78 17.29 19.20
C ALA A 326 -21.61 16.63 18.47
N PHE A 327 -20.84 17.43 17.73
CA PHE A 327 -19.65 16.93 17.04
C PHE A 327 -18.60 16.38 18.01
N LEU A 328 -18.32 17.08 19.12
CA LEU A 328 -17.34 16.61 20.10
C LEU A 328 -17.79 15.34 20.82
N ASP A 329 -19.07 15.22 21.16
CA ASP A 329 -19.64 14.00 21.74
C ASP A 329 -19.52 12.81 20.78
N ILE A 330 -19.82 13.02 19.48
CA ILE A 330 -19.63 11.99 18.43
C ILE A 330 -18.15 11.58 18.34
N VAL A 331 -17.24 12.55 18.29
CA VAL A 331 -15.80 12.29 18.22
C VAL A 331 -15.31 11.51 19.45
N GLN A 332 -15.79 11.86 20.64
CA GLN A 332 -15.44 11.17 21.88
C GLN A 332 -15.95 9.74 21.88
N LEU A 333 -17.20 9.51 21.46
CA LEU A 333 -17.78 8.17 21.33
C LEU A 333 -16.95 7.31 20.37
N LEU A 334 -16.62 7.84 19.19
CA LEU A 334 -15.81 7.12 18.20
C LEU A 334 -14.42 6.79 18.75
N GLU A 335 -13.77 7.72 19.46
CA GLU A 335 -12.44 7.51 20.04
C GLU A 335 -12.44 6.48 21.18
N GLN A 336 -13.50 6.39 21.98
CA GLN A 336 -13.63 5.38 23.05
C GLN A 336 -13.62 3.93 22.54
N HIS A 337 -14.04 3.72 21.30
CA HIS A 337 -14.11 2.39 20.66
C HIS A 337 -13.05 2.19 19.57
N SER A 338 -12.08 3.10 19.44
CA SER A 338 -11.07 3.08 18.38
C SER A 338 -9.66 3.29 18.93
N LEU A 339 -8.66 3.27 18.04
CA LEU A 339 -7.28 3.57 18.41
C LEU A 339 -7.17 5.01 18.98
N PRO A 340 -6.45 5.25 20.08
CA PRO A 340 -6.19 6.60 20.58
C PRO A 340 -5.61 7.51 19.49
N GLY A 341 -6.13 8.74 19.40
CA GLY A 341 -5.77 9.69 18.34
C GLY A 341 -6.73 9.69 17.13
N THR A 342 -7.64 8.71 17.02
CA THR A 342 -8.70 8.68 15.99
C THR A 342 -9.53 9.97 16.02
N GLY A 343 -9.91 10.43 17.22
CA GLY A 343 -10.70 11.65 17.37
C GLY A 343 -9.96 12.92 16.95
N ARG A 344 -8.64 12.98 17.16
CA ARG A 344 -7.79 14.07 16.63
C ARG A 344 -7.84 14.13 15.11
N ARG A 345 -7.65 12.99 14.43
CA ARG A 345 -7.67 12.91 12.96
C ARG A 345 -9.03 13.27 12.38
N LEU A 346 -10.13 12.83 13.02
CA LEU A 346 -11.49 13.25 12.64
C LEU A 346 -11.67 14.77 12.67
N LYS A 347 -11.20 15.43 13.74
CA LYS A 347 -11.23 16.89 13.88
C LYS A 347 -10.43 17.59 12.77
N GLU A 348 -9.25 17.07 12.42
CA GLU A 348 -8.43 17.60 11.33
C GLU A 348 -9.12 17.53 9.97
N PHE A 349 -9.73 16.39 9.63
CA PHE A 349 -10.46 16.24 8.37
C PHE A 349 -11.67 17.18 8.27
N ILE A 350 -12.42 17.37 9.36
CA ILE A 350 -13.54 18.32 9.40
C ILE A 350 -13.04 19.75 9.21
N VAL A 351 -12.01 20.16 9.95
CA VAL A 351 -11.43 21.51 9.83
C VAL A 351 -10.88 21.75 8.42
N TRP A 352 -10.21 20.76 7.83
CA TRP A 352 -9.72 20.84 6.46
C TRP A 352 -10.86 21.02 5.47
N SER A 353 -11.92 20.21 5.55
CA SER A 353 -13.07 20.30 4.64
C SER A 353 -13.81 21.63 4.76
N ILE A 354 -14.01 22.15 5.98
CA ILE A 354 -14.62 23.48 6.19
C ILE A 354 -13.73 24.58 5.62
N SER A 355 -12.42 24.53 5.88
CA SER A 355 -11.47 25.53 5.37
C SER A 355 -11.30 25.46 3.84
N ALA A 356 -11.37 24.26 3.24
CA ALA A 356 -11.26 24.08 1.80
C ALA A 356 -12.46 24.65 1.04
N ALA A 357 -13.64 24.69 1.68
CA ALA A 357 -14.86 25.24 1.09
C ALA A 357 -14.84 26.77 0.98
N ASP A 358 -14.14 27.45 1.91
CA ASP A 358 -13.76 28.86 1.80
C ASP A 358 -12.44 29.14 2.55
N MET A 359 -11.35 29.20 1.79
CA MET A 359 -10.00 29.38 2.34
C MET A 359 -9.74 30.78 2.91
N SER A 360 -10.68 31.72 2.75
CA SER A 360 -10.54 33.09 3.25
C SER A 360 -10.99 33.26 4.71
N ARG A 361 -11.54 32.20 5.32
CA ARG A 361 -12.07 32.22 6.70
C ARG A 361 -11.04 31.73 7.72
N SER A 362 -10.91 32.47 8.82
CA SER A 362 -10.17 32.06 10.02
C SER A 362 -11.15 31.60 11.10
N PHE A 363 -10.82 30.52 11.82
CA PHE A 363 -11.65 29.97 12.90
C PHE A 363 -10.82 29.02 13.77
N VAL A 364 -11.37 28.56 14.89
CA VAL A 364 -10.69 27.64 15.82
C VAL A 364 -11.63 26.51 16.19
N LEU A 365 -11.16 25.28 16.17
CA LEU A 365 -11.90 24.11 16.65
C LEU A 365 -11.02 23.29 17.59
N GLU A 366 -11.24 23.43 18.90
CA GLU A 366 -10.41 22.80 19.94
C GLU A 366 -8.92 23.14 19.75
N HIS A 367 -8.12 22.12 19.44
CA HIS A 367 -6.68 22.20 19.28
C HIS A 367 -6.23 22.69 17.88
N LEU A 368 -7.18 22.96 16.97
CA LEU A 368 -6.92 23.39 15.59
C LEU A 368 -7.19 24.88 15.42
N GLN A 369 -6.18 25.64 15.02
CA GLN A 369 -6.30 27.06 14.66
C GLN A 369 -6.14 27.24 13.16
N VAL A 370 -7.20 27.72 12.50
CA VAL A 370 -7.17 28.14 11.09
C VAL A 370 -6.89 29.63 11.01
N ALA A 371 -5.80 29.99 10.36
CA ALA A 371 -5.39 31.39 10.17
C ALA A 371 -5.25 31.70 8.68
N VAL A 372 -5.65 32.91 8.29
CA VAL A 372 -5.54 33.40 6.91
C VAL A 372 -4.63 34.61 6.88
N VAL A 373 -3.64 34.61 5.99
CA VAL A 373 -2.68 35.70 5.85
C VAL A 373 -2.50 36.13 4.40
N ASP A 374 -2.23 37.43 4.19
CA ASP A 374 -1.73 37.93 2.91
C ASP A 374 -0.20 38.08 3.01
N ALA A 375 0.53 37.40 2.13
CA ALA A 375 1.99 37.38 2.08
C ALA A 375 2.62 38.77 1.89
N GLY A 376 1.87 39.74 1.34
CA GLY A 376 2.27 41.14 1.22
C GLY A 376 2.00 42.00 2.46
N LYS A 377 1.24 41.48 3.44
CA LYS A 377 0.79 42.21 4.64
C LYS A 377 0.80 41.32 5.89
N LEU A 378 1.90 40.61 6.13
CA LEU A 378 2.03 39.73 7.29
C LEU A 378 2.03 40.52 8.60
N ILE A 379 1.21 40.06 9.55
CA ILE A 379 1.11 40.57 10.93
C ILE A 379 1.27 39.38 11.89
N PRO A 380 1.80 39.58 13.12
CA PRO A 380 1.88 38.50 14.09
C PRO A 380 0.51 37.84 14.35
N ILE A 381 0.49 36.51 14.50
CA ILE A 381 -0.71 35.75 14.85
C ILE A 381 -0.54 35.23 16.27
N SER A 382 -1.47 35.55 17.15
CA SER A 382 -1.51 35.00 18.51
C SER A 382 -2.05 33.57 18.51
N LYS A 383 -1.39 32.70 19.26
CA LYS A 383 -1.84 31.34 19.51
C LYS A 383 -3.04 31.36 20.45
N VAL A 384 -4.08 30.62 20.12
CA VAL A 384 -5.17 30.34 21.06
C VAL A 384 -4.70 29.29 22.07
N ASP A 385 -5.04 29.46 23.35
CA ASP A 385 -4.43 28.70 24.46
C ASP A 385 -4.46 27.17 24.23
N GLU A 386 -5.62 26.64 23.81
CA GLU A 386 -5.85 25.21 23.55
C GLU A 386 -5.28 24.70 22.21
N ALA A 387 -4.93 25.60 21.28
CA ALA A 387 -4.45 25.23 19.95
C ALA A 387 -3.05 24.59 20.00
N ASP A 388 -2.84 23.48 19.30
CA ASP A 388 -1.51 22.86 19.13
C ASP A 388 -1.20 22.53 17.65
N THR A 389 -2.16 22.79 16.76
CA THR A 389 -2.10 22.56 15.32
C THR A 389 -2.50 23.84 14.58
N LEU A 390 -1.73 24.20 13.56
CA LEU A 390 -1.99 25.34 12.70
C LEU A 390 -2.35 24.87 11.29
N LEU A 391 -3.45 25.37 10.77
CA LEU A 391 -3.74 25.38 9.34
C LEU A 391 -3.67 26.83 8.86
N LEU A 392 -2.61 27.17 8.12
CA LEU A 392 -2.36 28.53 7.64
C LEU A 392 -2.68 28.62 6.15
N GLN A 393 -3.70 29.39 5.79
CA GLN A 393 -4.05 29.72 4.41
C GLN A 393 -3.31 30.99 3.98
N VAL A 394 -2.62 30.94 2.84
CA VAL A 394 -1.75 32.01 2.38
C VAL A 394 -2.29 32.59 1.07
N PHE A 395 -2.53 33.90 1.07
CA PHE A 395 -2.98 34.67 -0.07
C PHE A 395 -1.91 35.67 -0.53
N SER A 396 -2.00 36.12 -1.78
CA SER A 396 -1.25 37.27 -2.26
C SER A 396 -2.11 38.05 -3.25
N GLY A 397 -2.44 39.30 -2.91
CA GLY A 397 -3.26 40.15 -3.78
C GLY A 397 -4.65 39.57 -4.01
N GLY A 398 -5.25 38.95 -2.97
CA GLY A 398 -6.57 38.34 -3.04
C GLY A 398 -6.63 36.94 -3.68
N ARG A 399 -5.51 36.40 -4.17
CA ARG A 399 -5.44 35.04 -4.71
C ARG A 399 -4.80 34.08 -3.71
N HIS A 400 -5.42 32.93 -3.48
CA HIS A 400 -4.82 31.84 -2.71
C HIS A 400 -3.57 31.30 -3.41
N ILE A 401 -2.47 31.20 -2.66
CA ILE A 401 -1.18 30.74 -3.17
C ILE A 401 -0.65 29.51 -2.46
N GLY A 402 -1.29 29.02 -1.39
CA GLY A 402 -0.88 27.80 -0.71
C GLY A 402 -1.39 27.70 0.73
N SER A 403 -1.18 26.54 1.32
CA SER A 403 -1.58 26.22 2.69
C SER A 403 -0.40 25.55 3.42
N TYR A 404 -0.24 25.82 4.71
CA TYR A 404 0.65 25.08 5.60
C TYR A 404 -0.19 24.37 6.66
N VAL A 405 0.16 23.12 6.98
CA VAL A 405 -0.38 22.39 8.13
C VAL A 405 0.77 21.90 9.00
N GLY A 406 0.66 22.05 10.33
CA GLY A 406 1.75 21.63 11.21
C GLY A 406 1.56 21.96 12.68
N PRO A 407 2.57 21.66 13.51
CA PRO A 407 2.52 21.93 14.94
C PRO A 407 2.56 23.44 15.23
N LEU A 408 1.80 23.85 16.25
CA LEU A 408 1.78 25.20 16.81
C LEU A 408 2.28 25.17 18.26
N TRP A 409 3.39 25.85 18.52
CA TRP A 409 4.09 25.87 19.81
C TRP A 409 3.90 27.17 20.59
N GLY A 410 3.64 28.28 19.88
CA GLY A 410 3.51 29.62 20.46
C GLY A 410 3.00 30.62 19.42
N ASP A 411 3.11 31.91 19.72
CA ASP A 411 2.70 32.97 18.80
C ASP A 411 3.55 32.95 17.51
N LEU A 412 2.91 33.15 16.37
CA LEU A 412 3.60 33.18 15.08
C LEU A 412 4.04 34.60 14.76
N SER A 413 5.32 34.88 15.00
CA SER A 413 5.95 36.12 14.51
C SER A 413 5.93 36.18 12.97
N VAL A 414 6.06 37.39 12.41
CA VAL A 414 6.19 37.58 10.95
C VAL A 414 7.37 36.77 10.40
N ARG A 415 8.46 36.66 11.18
CA ARG A 415 9.61 35.83 10.84
C ARG A 415 9.24 34.34 10.75
N ALA A 416 8.50 33.81 11.72
CA ALA A 416 8.04 32.42 11.71
C ALA A 416 7.11 32.16 10.53
N GLN A 417 6.15 33.05 10.26
CA GLN A 417 5.25 32.94 9.11
C GLN A 417 6.02 32.92 7.78
N LEU A 418 7.00 33.81 7.61
CA LEU A 418 7.83 33.83 6.41
C LEU A 418 8.61 32.53 6.19
N ARG A 419 9.11 31.92 7.27
CA ARG A 419 9.77 30.61 7.21
C ARG A 419 8.80 29.54 6.71
N LEU A 420 7.61 29.42 7.34
CA LEU A 420 6.59 28.45 6.94
C LEU A 420 6.18 28.62 5.47
N ILE A 421 5.89 29.85 5.06
CA ILE A 421 5.51 30.17 3.67
C ILE A 421 6.63 29.81 2.68
N ILE A 422 7.90 30.11 2.99
CA ILE A 422 9.03 29.81 2.11
C ILE A 422 9.31 28.31 2.03
N ASP A 423 9.18 27.60 3.14
CA ASP A 423 9.40 26.15 3.20
C ASP A 423 8.31 25.41 2.39
N GLU A 424 7.05 25.84 2.46
CA GLU A 424 5.96 25.33 1.62
C GLU A 424 6.08 25.70 0.13
N LEU A 425 6.51 26.92 -0.19
CA LEU A 425 6.75 27.34 -1.58
C LEU A 425 7.85 26.50 -2.27
N ARG A 426 8.72 25.83 -1.50
CA ARG A 426 9.68 24.84 -2.04
C ARG A 426 9.04 23.48 -2.27
N ALA A 427 8.10 23.07 -1.42
CA ALA A 427 7.32 21.85 -1.61
C ALA A 427 6.53 21.90 -2.93
N GLY A 428 6.01 23.07 -3.33
CA GLY A 428 5.33 23.31 -4.62
C GLY A 428 6.12 23.04 -5.93
N ARG A 429 7.37 22.55 -5.86
CA ARG A 429 8.12 21.99 -7.01
C ARG A 429 8.22 20.45 -6.99
N ARG A 430 7.62 19.80 -6.01
CA ARG A 430 7.75 18.38 -5.67
C ARG A 430 6.42 17.87 -5.07
N LEU A 431 5.32 17.87 -5.82
CA LEU A 431 4.02 17.41 -5.33
C LEU A 431 3.16 16.80 -6.44
N PRO A 432 2.37 15.79 -6.11
CA PRO A 432 0.92 15.75 -6.04
C PRO A 432 0.42 15.78 -4.59
N THR A 433 -0.85 16.10 -4.45
CA THR A 433 -1.40 16.95 -3.38
C THR A 433 -2.65 16.31 -2.76
N PRO A 434 -3.59 17.09 -2.20
CA PRO A 434 -4.56 17.66 -3.14
C PRO A 434 -4.97 19.10 -2.73
N LEU A 435 -4.70 20.23 -3.40
CA LEU A 435 -4.12 20.63 -4.66
C LEU A 435 -3.32 21.91 -4.37
N THR A 436 -1.98 21.89 -4.42
CA THR A 436 -1.15 23.09 -4.40
C THR A 436 -0.44 23.25 -5.75
N PHE A 437 -0.67 24.42 -6.35
CA PHE A 437 -0.09 24.98 -7.57
C PHE A 437 -0.56 24.43 -8.94
N SER A 438 -1.73 24.87 -9.38
CA SER A 438 -1.93 25.17 -10.81
C SER A 438 -1.39 26.57 -11.17
N TYR A 439 -0.59 26.62 -12.25
CA TYR A 439 -0.05 27.77 -13.00
C TYR A 439 1.36 28.31 -12.66
N ALA A 440 2.35 27.62 -13.23
CA ALA A 440 3.53 28.27 -13.79
C ALA A 440 3.14 29.15 -15.00
N ARG A 441 2.94 30.46 -14.79
CA ARG A 441 3.10 31.49 -15.85
C ARG A 441 3.12 32.94 -15.36
N PHE A 442 2.75 33.23 -14.10
CA PHE A 442 2.60 34.62 -13.65
C PHE A 442 3.82 35.23 -12.92
N TRP A 443 4.76 34.40 -12.43
CA TRP A 443 5.92 34.89 -11.66
C TRP A 443 7.08 35.49 -12.48
N VAL A 444 6.96 35.54 -13.81
CA VAL A 444 7.94 36.23 -14.67
C VAL A 444 7.58 37.71 -14.86
N ALA A 445 6.33 38.12 -14.70
CA ALA A 445 5.90 39.51 -14.97
C ALA A 445 6.06 40.47 -13.77
N GLU A 446 5.93 39.98 -12.54
CA GLU A 446 6.12 40.79 -11.31
C GLU A 446 7.61 40.97 -10.95
N ALA A 447 8.42 39.93 -11.19
CA ALA A 447 9.87 39.97 -10.97
C ALA A 447 10.61 40.93 -11.94
N ILE A 448 10.04 41.17 -13.13
CA ILE A 448 10.56 42.15 -14.09
C ILE A 448 10.11 43.58 -13.74
N ARG A 449 8.97 43.77 -13.05
CA ARG A 449 8.52 45.09 -12.59
C ARG A 449 9.36 45.64 -11.43
N ASN A 450 9.85 44.78 -10.53
CA ASN A 450 10.73 45.18 -9.43
C ASN A 450 12.24 45.21 -9.77
N ALA A 451 12.62 44.95 -11.03
CA ALA A 451 14.00 45.07 -11.50
C ALA A 451 14.40 46.51 -11.92
N ARG A 452 13.49 47.49 -11.85
CA ARG A 452 13.77 48.90 -12.18
C ARG A 452 14.52 49.69 -11.09
N VAL A 453 14.78 49.09 -9.94
CA VAL A 453 15.59 49.70 -8.85
C VAL A 453 17.02 49.17 -8.79
N LEU A 454 17.37 48.14 -9.58
CA LEU A 454 18.73 47.55 -9.64
C LEU A 454 19.49 47.90 -10.94
N GLY A 455 18.99 48.86 -11.70
CA GLY A 455 19.67 49.45 -12.85
C GLY A 455 20.72 50.48 -12.43
N LYS A 456 21.82 50.05 -11.79
CA LYS A 456 23.05 50.86 -11.74
C LYS A 456 24.35 50.14 -11.33
N ILE A 457 24.33 48.84 -11.04
CA ILE A 457 25.56 48.09 -10.72
C ILE A 457 25.54 46.75 -11.44
N ALA A 458 26.20 46.68 -12.60
CA ALA A 458 26.87 45.51 -13.19
C ALA A 458 26.91 45.61 -14.73
N ARG A 459 27.69 46.57 -15.25
CA ARG A 459 28.43 46.34 -16.49
C ARG A 459 29.63 45.46 -16.13
N GLN A 460 29.90 44.49 -17.01
CA GLN A 460 31.08 43.62 -17.09
C GLN A 460 30.97 42.17 -16.56
N ARG A 461 31.27 41.28 -17.52
CA ARG A 461 31.87 39.94 -17.46
C ARG A 461 30.95 38.71 -17.36
N ARG A 462 30.87 38.06 -18.54
CA ARG A 462 30.56 36.66 -18.83
C ARG A 462 31.47 35.71 -18.03
N GLY A 463 30.93 34.54 -17.66
CA GLY A 463 31.71 33.36 -17.26
C GLY A 463 31.83 33.14 -15.75
N ARG A 464 30.71 32.82 -15.07
CA ARG A 464 30.58 32.07 -13.79
C ARG A 464 29.22 32.40 -13.14
N ARG A 465 28.12 31.77 -13.60
CA ARG A 465 26.81 31.89 -12.93
C ARG A 465 25.96 30.61 -12.96
N ARG A 466 26.61 29.45 -12.97
CA ARG A 466 25.96 28.16 -12.63
C ARG A 466 26.19 27.72 -11.17
N GLN A 467 27.03 28.45 -10.41
CA GLN A 467 27.28 28.23 -8.97
C GLN A 467 26.79 29.37 -8.05
N LEU A 468 26.18 30.44 -8.59
CA LEU A 468 25.66 31.58 -7.80
C LEU A 468 24.13 31.63 -7.70
N GLY A 469 23.41 30.69 -8.34
CA GLY A 469 21.94 30.61 -8.32
C GLY A 469 21.36 29.98 -7.05
N GLN A 470 22.06 29.02 -6.44
CA GLN A 470 21.62 28.38 -5.19
C GLN A 470 22.10 29.18 -3.96
N LEU A 471 23.29 29.77 -4.02
CA LEU A 471 23.82 30.60 -2.93
C LEU A 471 23.08 31.94 -2.81
N SER A 472 22.69 32.59 -3.92
CA SER A 472 21.97 33.88 -3.86
C SER A 472 20.52 33.76 -3.36
N TYR A 473 19.87 32.61 -3.56
CA TYR A 473 18.54 32.34 -3.02
C TYR A 473 18.60 32.00 -1.52
N ALA A 474 19.57 31.19 -1.09
CA ALA A 474 19.79 30.88 0.33
C ALA A 474 20.28 32.10 1.13
N ILE A 475 21.18 32.92 0.56
CA ILE A 475 21.68 34.16 1.19
C ILE A 475 20.57 35.21 1.27
N ARG A 476 19.77 35.43 0.20
CA ARG A 476 18.62 36.35 0.27
C ARG A 476 17.53 35.85 1.21
N ARG A 477 17.23 34.54 1.23
CA ARG A 477 16.31 33.91 2.20
C ARG A 477 16.77 34.16 3.63
N ASN A 478 18.02 33.80 3.93
CA ASN A 478 18.55 33.93 5.28
C ASN A 478 18.64 35.42 5.69
N ALA A 479 18.96 36.33 4.76
CA ALA A 479 18.94 37.76 5.02
C ALA A 479 17.51 38.29 5.26
N PHE A 480 16.54 37.87 4.47
CA PHE A 480 15.13 38.26 4.58
C PHE A 480 14.48 37.76 5.88
N ILE A 481 14.71 36.48 6.24
CA ILE A 481 14.28 35.90 7.53
C ILE A 481 14.99 36.60 8.70
N LYS A 482 16.28 36.92 8.57
CA LYS A 482 17.03 37.64 9.63
C LYS A 482 16.57 39.09 9.80
N SER A 483 16.11 39.76 8.74
CA SER A 483 15.61 41.14 8.80
C SER A 483 14.16 41.26 9.29
N ALA A 484 13.40 40.16 9.35
CA ALA A 484 12.02 40.16 9.83
C ALA A 484 11.96 40.34 11.36
N ALA A 485 11.01 41.14 11.83
CA ALA A 485 10.83 41.44 13.25
C ALA A 485 10.52 40.18 14.06
N LYS A 486 11.14 40.06 15.24
CA LYS A 486 10.82 39.04 16.25
C LYS A 486 9.65 39.52 17.11
N GLY A 487 8.69 38.65 17.37
CA GLY A 487 7.59 38.91 18.31
C GLY A 487 7.90 38.39 19.71
N VAL A 488 7.17 38.88 20.71
CA VAL A 488 7.16 38.35 22.09
C VAL A 488 6.25 37.12 22.11
N GLY A 489 6.66 36.00 22.74
CA GLY A 489 5.88 34.73 22.75
C GLY A 489 6.18 33.74 21.60
N ASP A 490 7.27 33.98 20.86
CA ASP A 490 7.61 33.35 19.57
C ASP A 490 7.60 31.81 19.56
N ASN A 491 6.88 31.23 18.58
CA ASN A 491 6.77 29.80 18.30
C ASN A 491 8.14 29.09 18.22
N ASP A 492 9.10 29.70 17.52
CA ASP A 492 10.46 29.16 17.39
C ASP A 492 11.19 29.10 18.74
N ALA A 493 10.97 30.08 19.63
CA ALA A 493 11.58 30.10 20.96
C ALA A 493 11.01 29.01 21.87
N ARG A 494 9.69 28.78 21.80
CA ARG A 494 9.04 27.69 22.54
C ARG A 494 9.49 26.32 22.07
N LEU A 495 9.61 26.08 20.77
CA LEU A 495 10.18 24.85 20.23
C LEU A 495 11.61 24.62 20.76
N LEU A 496 12.48 25.63 20.70
CA LEU A 496 13.85 25.56 21.22
C LEU A 496 13.88 25.26 22.73
N GLU A 497 12.97 25.84 23.51
CA GLU A 497 12.85 25.56 24.95
C GLU A 497 12.56 24.07 25.19
N VAL A 498 11.59 23.50 24.48
CA VAL A 498 11.22 22.08 24.58
C VAL A 498 12.39 21.19 24.12
N GLN A 499 13.01 21.49 22.98
CA GLN A 499 14.19 20.77 22.49
C GLN A 499 15.31 20.77 23.53
N SER A 500 15.62 21.93 24.12
CA SER A 500 16.68 22.07 25.13
C SER A 500 16.43 21.28 26.42
N ARG A 501 15.16 20.95 26.73
CA ARG A 501 14.79 20.13 27.90
C ARG A 501 15.19 18.68 27.68
N TYR A 502 15.02 18.18 26.45
CA TYR A 502 15.44 16.83 26.09
C TYR A 502 16.95 16.77 25.88
N GLU A 503 17.56 17.76 25.21
CA GLU A 503 19.02 17.89 25.07
C GLU A 503 19.77 17.85 26.40
N ARG A 504 19.26 18.54 27.43
CA ARG A 504 19.84 18.52 28.79
C ARG A 504 19.70 17.18 29.52
N ARG A 505 18.76 16.32 29.11
CA ARG A 505 18.62 14.96 29.65
C ARG A 505 19.66 14.01 29.06
N PHE A 506 20.21 14.34 27.89
CA PHE A 506 21.26 13.58 27.20
C PHE A 506 22.69 13.93 27.68
N THR A 507 22.88 15.05 28.41
CA THR A 507 24.17 15.42 29.00
C THR A 507 24.36 14.84 30.42
N GLY A 508 24.60 13.53 30.51
CA GLY A 508 25.21 12.83 31.66
C GLY A 508 26.60 12.31 31.28
N PRO A 509 27.52 12.02 32.22
CA PRO A 509 28.96 11.94 31.92
C PRO A 509 29.26 10.84 30.91
N ALA A 510 29.95 11.23 29.84
CA ALA A 510 30.48 10.35 28.82
C ALA A 510 31.30 9.23 29.47
N ALA A 511 30.85 7.99 29.30
CA ALA A 511 31.68 6.83 29.58
C ALA A 511 32.82 6.82 28.56
N GLU A 512 34.05 6.76 29.06
CA GLU A 512 35.29 6.70 28.32
C GLU A 512 35.20 5.63 27.22
N ALA A 513 35.24 6.09 25.97
CA ALA A 513 35.44 5.22 24.82
C ALA A 513 36.88 4.69 24.89
N SER A 514 37.02 3.39 25.15
CA SER A 514 38.30 2.69 25.03
C SER A 514 38.72 2.69 23.56
N ASP A 515 39.81 3.38 23.28
CA ASP A 515 40.53 3.37 22.02
C ASP A 515 41.04 1.94 21.74
N ALA A 516 40.33 1.23 20.87
CA ALA A 516 40.79 0.00 20.24
C ALA A 516 40.27 0.00 18.81
N SER A 517 41.00 0.72 17.95
CA SER A 517 40.85 0.67 16.50
C SER A 517 40.94 -0.78 16.02
N PRO A 518 39.92 -1.33 15.35
CA PRO A 518 40.14 -2.42 14.43
C PRO A 518 40.78 -1.81 13.18
N GLU A 519 41.94 -2.34 12.82
CA GLU A 519 42.63 -2.04 11.57
C GLU A 519 41.62 -2.10 10.41
N THR A 520 41.56 -1.01 9.65
CA THR A 520 40.80 -0.96 8.40
C THR A 520 41.41 -1.94 7.41
N GLU A 521 40.80 -3.12 7.28
CA GLU A 521 41.02 -3.98 6.14
C GLU A 521 40.64 -3.22 4.87
N GLY A 522 41.61 -3.22 3.94
CA GLY A 522 41.64 -2.36 2.78
C GLY A 522 40.43 -2.54 1.87
N LYS A 523 39.90 -1.41 1.41
CA LYS A 523 39.14 -1.32 0.18
C LYS A 523 39.88 -2.09 -0.92
N GLN A 524 39.31 -3.21 -1.38
CA GLN A 524 39.67 -3.81 -2.66
C GLN A 524 39.37 -2.79 -3.76
N THR A 525 40.39 -2.02 -4.10
CA THR A 525 40.49 -1.34 -5.38
C THR A 525 40.30 -2.37 -6.49
N ALA A 526 39.37 -2.12 -7.41
CA ALA A 526 39.28 -2.88 -8.65
C ALA A 526 40.68 -2.93 -9.30
N LEU A 527 41.26 -4.12 -9.31
CA LEU A 527 42.60 -4.39 -9.84
C LEU A 527 42.57 -4.34 -11.37
N PRO A 528 43.67 -3.96 -12.03
CA PRO A 528 43.76 -3.93 -13.48
C PRO A 528 43.53 -5.33 -14.10
N GLU A 529 42.90 -5.35 -15.28
CA GLU A 529 42.64 -6.57 -16.06
C GLU A 529 43.90 -7.42 -16.20
N ALA A 530 43.78 -8.74 -16.00
CA ALA A 530 44.90 -9.67 -16.15
C ALA A 530 45.38 -9.73 -17.60
N ALA A 531 46.70 -9.76 -17.82
CA ALA A 531 47.28 -9.75 -19.16
C ALA A 531 47.25 -11.14 -19.82
N THR A 532 47.17 -12.22 -19.03
CA THR A 532 46.99 -13.61 -19.51
C THR A 532 46.01 -14.43 -18.65
N LYS A 533 45.53 -15.59 -19.16
CA LYS A 533 44.63 -16.48 -18.40
C LYS A 533 45.32 -17.09 -17.19
N GLU A 534 46.62 -17.38 -17.27
CA GLU A 534 47.42 -17.90 -16.15
C GLU A 534 47.49 -16.88 -15.00
N GLU A 535 47.73 -15.60 -15.32
CA GLU A 535 47.74 -14.53 -14.31
C GLU A 535 46.38 -14.32 -13.64
N TYR A 536 45.29 -14.53 -14.38
CA TYR A 536 43.94 -14.49 -13.82
C TYR A 536 43.74 -15.62 -12.79
N TRP A 537 44.05 -16.87 -13.14
CA TRP A 537 43.87 -18.00 -12.24
C TRP A 537 44.82 -17.96 -11.04
N GLU A 538 46.08 -17.55 -11.21
CA GLU A 538 47.01 -17.32 -10.10
C GLU A 538 46.50 -16.30 -9.07
N ARG A 539 45.76 -15.28 -9.54
CA ARG A 539 45.10 -14.30 -8.66
C ARG A 539 43.89 -14.88 -7.95
N VAL A 540 43.06 -15.67 -8.63
CA VAL A 540 41.90 -16.32 -7.99
C VAL A 540 42.36 -17.16 -6.78
N PHE A 541 43.47 -17.89 -6.91
CA PHE A 541 44.07 -18.68 -5.83
C PHE A 541 44.91 -17.87 -4.82
N GLU A 542 44.93 -16.53 -4.86
CA GLU A 542 45.49 -15.73 -3.77
C GLU A 542 44.80 -16.04 -2.44
N ARG A 543 43.47 -16.18 -2.50
CA ARG A 543 42.66 -16.63 -1.37
C ARG A 543 42.64 -18.16 -1.31
N PRO A 544 42.91 -18.79 -0.15
CA PRO A 544 42.67 -20.22 0.04
C PRO A 544 41.19 -20.56 -0.14
N ASP A 545 40.93 -21.71 -0.77
CA ASP A 545 39.58 -22.21 -1.08
C ASP A 545 38.64 -21.12 -1.65
N PRO A 546 38.95 -20.56 -2.84
CA PRO A 546 38.26 -19.37 -3.34
C PRO A 546 36.78 -19.59 -3.68
N TRP A 547 36.33 -20.84 -3.74
CA TRP A 547 34.94 -21.22 -4.00
C TRP A 547 34.24 -21.94 -2.84
N ASN A 548 34.87 -22.04 -1.67
CA ASN A 548 34.31 -22.74 -0.51
C ASN A 548 33.94 -24.21 -0.81
N TYR A 549 34.90 -24.96 -1.37
CA TYR A 549 34.80 -26.38 -1.69
C TYR A 549 34.53 -27.29 -0.47
N LEU A 550 34.66 -26.76 0.75
CA LEU A 550 34.28 -27.44 1.98
C LEU A 550 32.80 -27.29 2.36
N SER A 551 32.03 -26.50 1.61
CA SER A 551 30.58 -26.36 1.82
C SER A 551 29.83 -27.70 1.70
N VAL A 552 28.68 -27.81 2.37
CA VAL A 552 27.81 -29.00 2.27
C VAL A 552 27.43 -29.27 0.81
N TYR A 553 27.13 -28.21 0.04
CA TYR A 553 26.82 -28.28 -1.38
C TYR A 553 27.91 -29.01 -2.19
N GLU A 554 29.17 -28.61 -2.02
CA GLU A 554 30.29 -29.18 -2.76
C GLU A 554 30.60 -30.62 -2.33
N GLN A 555 30.47 -30.93 -1.04
CA GLN A 555 30.72 -32.28 -0.53
C GLN A 555 29.69 -33.30 -1.03
N VAL A 556 28.40 -32.95 -1.06
CA VAL A 556 27.37 -33.84 -1.63
C VAL A 556 27.61 -34.06 -3.13
N LYS A 557 27.94 -32.98 -3.87
CA LYS A 557 28.28 -33.08 -5.30
C LYS A 557 29.49 -33.99 -5.54
N TYR A 558 30.51 -33.92 -4.68
CA TYR A 558 31.65 -34.82 -4.74
C TYR A 558 31.27 -36.29 -4.49
N GLU A 559 30.42 -36.58 -3.49
CA GLU A 559 29.94 -37.94 -3.23
C GLU A 559 29.15 -38.50 -4.41
N GLN A 560 28.24 -37.71 -4.99
CA GLN A 560 27.50 -38.09 -6.20
C GLN A 560 28.43 -38.31 -7.39
N THR A 561 29.42 -37.42 -7.58
CA THR A 561 30.44 -37.56 -8.64
C THR A 561 31.24 -38.86 -8.48
N LEU A 562 31.70 -39.17 -7.27
CA LEU A 562 32.43 -40.41 -6.96
C LEU A 562 31.56 -41.66 -7.10
N SER A 563 30.23 -41.53 -6.97
CA SER A 563 29.28 -42.65 -7.14
C SER A 563 29.13 -43.09 -8.59
N LEU A 564 29.43 -42.21 -9.55
CA LEU A 564 29.41 -42.55 -10.98
C LEU A 564 30.74 -43.12 -11.48
N ILE A 565 31.80 -43.10 -10.67
CA ILE A 565 33.10 -43.66 -11.08
C ILE A 565 33.02 -45.19 -11.03
N PRO A 566 33.31 -45.90 -12.15
CA PRO A 566 33.31 -47.35 -12.16
C PRO A 566 34.47 -47.93 -11.35
N ASP A 567 34.31 -49.17 -10.89
CA ASP A 567 35.40 -49.90 -10.25
C ASP A 567 36.48 -50.31 -11.26
N GLY A 568 37.71 -50.51 -10.78
CA GLY A 568 38.81 -51.04 -11.62
C GLY A 568 39.52 -50.02 -12.51
N ILE A 569 39.44 -48.73 -12.19
CA ILE A 569 40.20 -47.67 -12.89
C ILE A 569 41.69 -47.76 -12.54
N GLU A 570 42.56 -48.05 -13.51
CA GLU A 570 44.00 -48.10 -13.30
C GLU A 570 44.65 -46.72 -13.43
N ARG A 571 44.28 -45.94 -14.46
CA ARG A 571 44.82 -44.60 -14.74
C ARG A 571 43.70 -43.57 -14.86
N ALA A 572 43.73 -42.57 -13.99
CA ALA A 572 42.81 -41.45 -13.98
C ALA A 572 43.52 -40.11 -14.20
N LEU A 573 42.85 -39.18 -14.86
CA LEU A 573 43.28 -37.79 -15.02
C LEU A 573 42.19 -36.86 -14.46
N GLU A 574 42.54 -36.00 -13.51
CA GLU A 574 41.69 -34.94 -13.01
C GLU A 574 42.14 -33.59 -13.60
N LEU A 575 41.24 -32.94 -14.32
CA LEU A 575 41.45 -31.62 -14.91
C LEU A 575 40.86 -30.55 -14.00
N ALA A 576 41.63 -29.49 -13.76
CA ALA A 576 41.30 -28.39 -12.85
C ALA A 576 41.03 -28.86 -11.40
N CYS A 577 42.01 -29.53 -10.81
CA CYS A 577 41.91 -30.09 -9.46
C CYS A 577 41.86 -29.04 -8.34
N ALA A 578 42.05 -27.75 -8.67
CA ALA A 578 42.11 -26.66 -7.71
C ALA A 578 43.09 -26.98 -6.56
N GLU A 579 42.63 -26.90 -5.31
CA GLU A 579 43.46 -27.16 -4.12
C GLU A 579 43.41 -28.63 -3.64
N GLY A 580 42.99 -29.56 -4.49
CA GLY A 580 43.10 -31.01 -4.25
C GLY A 580 42.07 -31.62 -3.30
N ILE A 581 40.95 -30.94 -3.02
CA ILE A 581 39.92 -31.44 -2.09
C ILE A 581 39.21 -32.68 -2.67
N PHE A 582 38.79 -32.61 -3.93
CA PHE A 582 38.22 -33.75 -4.64
C PHE A 582 39.28 -34.80 -4.93
N THR A 583 40.48 -34.38 -5.35
CA THR A 583 41.63 -35.24 -5.63
C THR A 583 41.92 -36.23 -4.51
N ALA A 584 41.92 -35.78 -3.25
CA ALA A 584 42.17 -36.65 -2.09
C ALA A 584 41.14 -37.79 -1.97
N LYS A 585 39.88 -37.54 -2.36
CA LYS A 585 38.82 -38.56 -2.38
C LYS A 585 38.92 -39.45 -3.61
N LEU A 586 39.22 -38.87 -4.78
CA LEU A 586 39.39 -39.61 -6.04
C LEU A 586 40.56 -40.58 -5.98
N ALA A 587 41.70 -40.18 -5.39
CA ALA A 587 42.89 -41.01 -5.24
C ALA A 587 42.62 -42.32 -4.47
N GLN A 588 41.60 -42.37 -3.62
CA GLN A 588 41.20 -43.57 -2.88
C GLN A 588 40.42 -44.58 -3.74
N LYS A 589 39.91 -44.17 -4.91
CA LYS A 589 39.09 -45.00 -5.82
C LYS A 589 39.81 -45.50 -7.06
N VAL A 590 41.03 -45.01 -7.34
CA VAL A 590 41.73 -45.26 -8.61
C VAL A 590 43.16 -45.78 -8.36
N GLY A 591 43.71 -46.51 -9.31
CA GLY A 591 45.07 -47.07 -9.23
C GLY A 591 46.16 -45.99 -9.22
N PHE A 592 46.13 -45.08 -10.21
CA PHE A 592 47.07 -43.96 -10.36
C PHE A 592 46.32 -42.72 -10.85
N LEU A 593 46.57 -41.56 -10.23
CA LEU A 593 45.88 -40.31 -10.53
C LEU A 593 46.88 -39.22 -10.94
N THR A 594 46.69 -38.64 -12.12
CA THR A 594 47.33 -37.38 -12.51
C THR A 594 46.35 -36.24 -12.25
N ALA A 595 46.63 -35.39 -11.26
CA ALA A 595 45.84 -34.20 -10.96
C ALA A 595 46.50 -32.94 -11.55
N THR A 596 45.71 -32.12 -12.24
CA THR A 596 46.23 -30.98 -13.00
C THR A 596 45.45 -29.71 -12.80
N ASP A 597 46.12 -28.57 -12.84
CA ASP A 597 45.52 -27.23 -12.80
C ASP A 597 46.40 -26.25 -13.58
N ILE A 598 45.81 -25.17 -14.10
CA ILE A 598 46.55 -24.11 -14.79
C ILE A 598 47.36 -23.25 -13.79
N SER A 599 46.91 -23.19 -12.53
CA SER A 599 47.61 -22.47 -11.46
C SER A 599 48.65 -23.35 -10.77
N ARG A 600 49.89 -22.85 -10.72
CA ARG A 600 50.95 -23.41 -9.89
C ARG A 600 50.60 -23.36 -8.40
N ARG A 601 50.04 -22.24 -7.92
CA ARG A 601 49.60 -22.13 -6.52
C ARG A 601 48.57 -23.18 -6.12
N ALA A 602 47.59 -23.42 -6.99
CA ALA A 602 46.59 -24.47 -6.78
C ALA A 602 47.26 -25.84 -6.67
N ILE A 603 48.16 -26.17 -7.61
CA ILE A 603 48.94 -27.41 -7.62
C ILE A 603 49.80 -27.60 -6.37
N GLU A 604 50.50 -26.57 -5.91
CA GLU A 604 51.33 -26.65 -4.69
C GLU A 604 50.46 -26.98 -3.46
N ARG A 605 49.28 -26.35 -3.33
CA ARG A 605 48.33 -26.63 -2.25
C ARG A 605 47.69 -28.01 -2.37
N ALA A 606 47.34 -28.43 -3.59
CA ALA A 606 46.80 -29.76 -3.85
C ALA A 606 47.80 -30.86 -3.48
N SER A 607 49.07 -30.68 -3.85
CA SER A 607 50.16 -31.59 -3.52
C SER A 607 50.37 -31.69 -2.01
N GLU A 608 50.34 -30.58 -1.28
CA GLU A 608 50.47 -30.60 0.19
C GLU A 608 49.27 -31.31 0.84
N ARG A 609 48.04 -30.99 0.40
CA ARG A 609 46.82 -31.60 0.93
C ARG A 609 46.78 -33.12 0.71
N CYS A 610 47.30 -33.58 -0.42
CA CYS A 610 47.29 -34.99 -0.82
C CYS A 610 48.62 -35.70 -0.57
N ARG A 611 49.50 -35.19 0.30
CA ARG A 611 50.82 -35.79 0.57
C ARG A 611 50.78 -37.26 1.00
N GLU A 612 49.67 -37.70 1.59
CA GLU A 612 49.44 -39.09 2.04
C GLU A 612 48.83 -39.99 0.93
N CYS A 613 48.67 -39.47 -0.30
CA CYS A 613 48.16 -40.20 -1.46
C CYS A 613 49.33 -40.54 -2.42
N PRO A 614 50.09 -41.64 -2.19
CA PRO A 614 51.31 -41.95 -2.95
C PRO A 614 51.05 -42.29 -4.43
N ASN A 615 49.79 -42.54 -4.78
CA ASN A 615 49.33 -42.84 -6.14
C ASN A 615 48.87 -41.59 -6.92
N ALA A 616 49.01 -40.39 -6.36
CA ALA A 616 48.66 -39.13 -7.01
C ALA A 616 49.92 -38.35 -7.44
N GLU A 617 49.95 -37.88 -8.68
CA GLU A 617 50.94 -36.93 -9.18
C GLU A 617 50.28 -35.59 -9.54
N PHE A 618 50.99 -34.48 -9.34
CA PHE A 618 50.47 -33.13 -9.54
C PHE A 618 51.23 -32.40 -10.63
N ARG A 619 50.53 -31.80 -11.60
CA ARG A 619 51.16 -31.09 -12.73
C ARG A 619 50.45 -29.80 -13.07
N VAL A 620 51.22 -28.75 -13.33
CA VAL A 620 50.69 -27.52 -13.94
C VAL A 620 50.40 -27.79 -15.42
N LEU A 621 49.15 -27.67 -15.84
CA LEU A 621 48.69 -27.94 -17.20
C LEU A 621 47.57 -26.98 -17.59
N ASP A 622 47.79 -26.18 -18.64
CA ASP A 622 46.69 -25.54 -19.36
C ASP A 622 46.06 -26.55 -20.31
N PHE A 623 44.99 -27.20 -19.87
CA PHE A 623 44.28 -28.20 -20.67
C PHE A 623 43.53 -27.59 -21.86
N VAL A 624 43.42 -26.26 -21.95
CA VAL A 624 42.81 -25.57 -23.11
C VAL A 624 43.85 -25.41 -24.23
N GLY A 625 45.05 -24.93 -23.93
CA GLY A 625 46.13 -24.75 -24.90
C GLY A 625 46.97 -25.99 -25.17
N SER A 626 47.03 -26.95 -24.24
CA SER A 626 47.95 -28.10 -24.30
C SER A 626 47.28 -29.41 -24.71
N GLU A 627 48.08 -30.38 -25.15
CA GLU A 627 47.66 -31.78 -25.34
C GLU A 627 47.50 -32.50 -23.99
N LEU A 628 46.57 -33.44 -23.92
CA LEU A 628 46.30 -34.20 -22.69
C LEU A 628 47.09 -35.52 -22.68
N PRO A 629 47.51 -36.02 -21.50
CA PRO A 629 48.12 -37.34 -21.39
C PRO A 629 47.20 -38.43 -22.00
N PRO A 630 47.65 -39.19 -23.01
CA PRO A 630 46.81 -40.19 -23.67
C PRO A 630 46.59 -41.42 -22.80
N GLU A 631 45.75 -42.34 -23.26
CA GLU A 631 45.50 -43.66 -22.66
C GLU A 631 44.97 -43.59 -21.21
N GLN A 632 43.95 -42.76 -20.97
CA GLN A 632 43.26 -42.68 -19.67
C GLN A 632 42.06 -43.64 -19.61
N ASP A 633 41.88 -44.32 -18.46
CA ASP A 633 40.69 -45.13 -18.18
C ASP A 633 39.55 -44.25 -17.66
N LEU A 634 39.89 -43.19 -16.92
CA LEU A 634 38.98 -42.18 -16.40
C LEU A 634 39.55 -40.77 -16.64
N ILE A 635 38.72 -39.85 -17.13
CA ILE A 635 38.96 -38.41 -17.01
C ILE A 635 37.85 -37.81 -16.17
N VAL A 636 38.22 -37.04 -15.13
CA VAL A 636 37.28 -36.19 -14.41
C VAL A 636 37.53 -34.74 -14.81
N CYS A 637 36.50 -34.07 -15.32
CA CYS A 637 36.54 -32.67 -15.70
C CYS A 637 35.24 -32.00 -15.24
N SER A 638 35.25 -31.49 -14.02
CA SER A 638 34.08 -30.91 -13.36
C SER A 638 34.33 -29.45 -13.03
N GLU A 639 33.27 -28.65 -12.95
CA GLU A 639 33.30 -27.23 -12.52
C GLU A 639 34.23 -26.28 -13.31
N VAL A 640 34.75 -26.71 -14.46
CA VAL A 640 35.66 -25.88 -15.28
C VAL A 640 35.19 -25.61 -16.72
N LEU A 641 34.41 -26.51 -17.32
CA LEU A 641 34.03 -26.39 -18.73
C LEU A 641 33.14 -25.18 -19.05
N TYR A 642 32.37 -24.65 -18.09
CA TYR A 642 31.58 -23.43 -18.28
C TYR A 642 32.40 -22.12 -18.26
N TYR A 643 33.72 -22.19 -18.05
CA TYR A 643 34.64 -21.04 -18.20
C TYR A 643 35.19 -20.89 -19.62
N MET A 644 34.79 -21.76 -20.56
CA MET A 644 35.16 -21.59 -21.97
C MET A 644 34.43 -20.39 -22.57
N ASP A 645 35.14 -19.60 -23.39
CA ASP A 645 34.62 -18.32 -23.88
C ASP A 645 33.41 -18.51 -24.82
N ASP A 646 33.37 -19.62 -25.57
CA ASP A 646 32.28 -19.97 -26.48
C ASP A 646 32.14 -21.50 -26.70
N GLU A 647 31.05 -21.90 -27.37
CA GLU A 647 30.74 -23.30 -27.69
C GLU A 647 31.80 -23.96 -28.59
N LYS A 648 32.54 -23.19 -29.42
CA LYS A 648 33.58 -23.74 -30.32
C LYS A 648 34.82 -24.14 -29.54
N ILE A 649 35.27 -23.30 -28.62
CA ILE A 649 36.39 -23.62 -27.72
C ILE A 649 36.01 -24.80 -26.83
N LEU A 650 34.79 -24.81 -26.30
CA LEU A 650 34.27 -25.95 -25.54
C LEU A 650 34.33 -27.25 -26.36
N GLU A 651 33.85 -27.24 -27.60
CA GLU A 651 33.89 -28.42 -28.48
C GLU A 651 35.32 -28.90 -28.73
N GLN A 652 36.27 -27.98 -28.97
CA GLN A 652 37.69 -28.32 -29.15
C GLN A 652 38.28 -28.99 -27.91
N VAL A 653 38.01 -28.45 -26.73
CA VAL A 653 38.43 -29.02 -25.44
C VAL A 653 37.82 -30.40 -25.24
N CYS A 654 36.51 -30.55 -25.45
CA CYS A 654 35.82 -31.83 -25.31
C CYS A 654 36.36 -32.90 -26.28
N ARG A 655 36.74 -32.53 -27.51
CA ARG A 655 37.40 -33.46 -28.46
C ARG A 655 38.76 -33.93 -27.96
N LYS A 656 39.56 -33.06 -27.35
CA LYS A 656 40.85 -33.46 -26.75
C LYS A 656 40.65 -34.43 -25.59
N ILE A 657 39.67 -34.15 -24.72
CA ILE A 657 39.27 -35.06 -23.63
C ILE A 657 38.86 -36.43 -24.20
N ALA A 658 37.99 -36.46 -25.21
CA ALA A 658 37.57 -37.70 -25.85
C ALA A 658 38.74 -38.46 -26.49
N THR A 659 39.71 -37.75 -27.08
CA THR A 659 40.90 -38.34 -27.71
C THR A 659 41.80 -39.03 -26.69
N ALA A 660 41.99 -38.43 -25.50
CA ALA A 660 42.85 -38.95 -24.44
C ALA A 660 42.30 -40.22 -23.75
N LEU A 661 41.00 -40.50 -23.85
CA LEU A 661 40.40 -41.72 -23.32
C LEU A 661 40.74 -42.97 -24.15
N LYS A 662 40.96 -44.10 -23.47
CA LYS A 662 41.03 -45.42 -24.13
C LYS A 662 39.67 -45.86 -24.67
N PRO A 663 39.61 -46.77 -25.66
CA PRO A 663 38.38 -47.50 -25.97
C PRO A 663 37.83 -48.17 -24.69
N GLY A 664 36.57 -47.86 -24.34
CA GLY A 664 35.95 -48.33 -23.08
C GLY A 664 36.23 -47.48 -21.84
N GLY A 665 37.11 -46.47 -21.92
CA GLY A 665 37.31 -45.48 -20.85
C GLY A 665 36.12 -44.54 -20.69
N CYS A 666 36.06 -43.83 -19.56
CA CYS A 666 34.94 -42.95 -19.23
C CYS A 666 35.37 -41.52 -18.85
N LEU A 667 34.49 -40.57 -19.17
CA LEU A 667 34.55 -39.18 -18.75
C LEU A 667 33.45 -38.93 -17.72
N VAL A 668 33.80 -38.38 -16.56
CA VAL A 668 32.84 -37.90 -15.58
C VAL A 668 32.93 -36.37 -15.49
N THR A 669 31.79 -35.70 -15.63
CA THR A 669 31.68 -34.24 -15.52
C THR A 669 30.56 -33.87 -14.56
N ALA A 670 30.80 -32.95 -13.64
CA ALA A 670 29.78 -32.29 -12.83
C ALA A 670 29.79 -30.80 -13.14
N HIS A 671 28.61 -30.24 -13.48
CA HIS A 671 28.46 -28.81 -13.76
C HIS A 671 27.14 -28.29 -13.19
N ALA A 672 27.11 -26.99 -12.88
CA ALA A 672 25.92 -26.30 -12.44
C ALA A 672 24.89 -26.05 -13.57
N HIS A 673 23.60 -26.11 -13.23
CA HIS A 673 22.54 -25.55 -14.07
C HIS A 673 22.66 -24.03 -14.05
N ILE A 674 22.89 -23.44 -15.22
CA ILE A 674 22.99 -21.99 -15.38
C ILE A 674 21.70 -21.47 -15.99
N ARG A 675 21.09 -20.47 -15.37
CA ARG A 675 19.79 -19.91 -15.79
C ARG A 675 19.78 -19.39 -17.22
N ARG A 676 20.91 -18.84 -17.67
CA ARG A 676 21.08 -18.36 -19.04
C ARG A 676 21.04 -19.49 -20.08
N ASP A 677 21.48 -20.68 -19.70
CA ASP A 677 21.52 -21.88 -20.54
C ASP A 677 20.19 -22.64 -20.50
N GLU A 678 19.61 -22.77 -19.30
CA GLU A 678 18.38 -23.52 -19.04
C GLU A 678 17.33 -22.64 -18.33
N PRO A 679 16.65 -21.72 -19.03
CA PRO A 679 15.77 -20.73 -18.40
C PRO A 679 14.51 -21.34 -17.75
N GLY A 680 14.10 -22.54 -18.16
CA GLY A 680 12.88 -23.20 -17.68
C GLY A 680 12.98 -23.85 -16.30
N ARG A 681 14.16 -23.88 -15.67
CA ARG A 681 14.42 -24.62 -14.43
C ARG A 681 15.12 -23.77 -13.36
N THR A 682 15.11 -24.27 -12.12
CA THR A 682 15.97 -23.76 -11.05
C THR A 682 17.43 -23.83 -11.49
N GLY A 683 18.20 -22.80 -11.16
CA GLY A 683 19.64 -22.78 -11.47
C GLY A 683 20.32 -21.50 -11.00
N PHE A 684 21.63 -21.43 -11.24
CA PHE A 684 22.46 -20.31 -10.83
C PHE A 684 22.37 -19.13 -11.81
N ASP A 685 22.38 -17.92 -11.24
CA ASP A 685 22.47 -16.62 -11.88
C ASP A 685 23.93 -16.16 -12.00
N TRP A 686 24.81 -17.07 -12.47
CA TRP A 686 26.20 -16.75 -12.73
C TRP A 686 26.37 -16.22 -14.15
N ASN A 687 27.34 -15.32 -14.32
CA ASN A 687 27.63 -14.69 -15.61
C ASN A 687 28.47 -15.60 -16.55
N ASN A 688 28.18 -16.90 -16.57
CA ASN A 688 28.79 -17.85 -17.50
C ASN A 688 27.99 -17.87 -18.82
N PRO A 689 28.65 -18.13 -19.96
CA PRO A 689 27.97 -18.16 -21.26
C PRO A 689 26.98 -19.34 -21.36
N PHE A 690 27.26 -20.43 -20.67
CA PHE A 690 26.46 -21.65 -20.62
C PHE A 690 26.74 -22.48 -19.36
N GLY A 691 25.97 -23.54 -19.15
CA GLY A 691 26.10 -24.49 -18.05
C GLY A 691 25.98 -25.94 -18.52
N VAL A 692 25.38 -26.78 -17.69
CA VAL A 692 25.13 -28.20 -17.95
C VAL A 692 24.50 -28.47 -19.31
N GLY A 693 23.44 -27.72 -19.67
CA GLY A 693 22.67 -27.96 -20.89
C GLY A 693 23.52 -27.98 -22.15
N THR A 694 24.30 -26.91 -22.37
CA THR A 694 25.22 -26.82 -23.51
C THR A 694 26.39 -27.80 -23.39
N ILE A 695 26.97 -27.98 -22.21
CA ILE A 695 28.09 -28.92 -22.01
C ILE A 695 27.68 -30.35 -22.36
N LYS A 696 26.53 -30.79 -21.86
CA LYS A 696 25.95 -32.10 -22.19
C LYS A 696 25.68 -32.25 -23.67
N LYS A 697 25.12 -31.21 -24.31
CA LYS A 697 24.84 -31.19 -25.76
C LYS A 697 26.14 -31.35 -26.57
N VAL A 698 27.18 -30.59 -26.25
CA VAL A 698 28.46 -30.66 -26.96
C VAL A 698 29.09 -32.05 -26.81
N LEU A 699 29.16 -32.58 -25.59
CA LEU A 699 29.71 -33.91 -25.34
C LEU A 699 28.90 -35.02 -26.03
N SER A 700 27.57 -34.91 -26.05
CA SER A 700 26.68 -35.89 -26.70
C SER A 700 26.75 -35.88 -28.23
N ASN A 701 27.24 -34.78 -28.82
CA ASN A 701 27.41 -34.65 -30.27
C ASN A 701 28.75 -35.17 -30.78
N LEU A 702 29.69 -35.50 -29.88
CA LEU A 702 30.96 -36.10 -30.28
C LEU A 702 30.76 -37.56 -30.71
N PRO A 703 31.36 -38.00 -31.84
CA PRO A 703 31.10 -39.32 -32.41
C PRO A 703 31.61 -40.49 -31.56
N ASP A 704 32.59 -40.22 -30.69
CA ASP A 704 33.28 -41.25 -29.91
C ASP A 704 32.76 -41.38 -28.48
N LEU A 705 31.86 -40.50 -28.02
CA LEU A 705 31.31 -40.52 -26.67
C LEU A 705 29.81 -40.80 -26.67
N VAL A 706 29.38 -41.64 -25.72
CA VAL A 706 27.96 -41.90 -25.47
C VAL A 706 27.66 -41.69 -23.99
N LEU A 707 26.57 -40.98 -23.69
CA LEU A 707 26.09 -40.77 -22.31
C LEU A 707 25.59 -42.10 -21.74
N GLU A 708 26.15 -42.54 -20.61
CA GLU A 708 25.74 -43.79 -19.92
C GLU A 708 24.83 -43.52 -18.74
N GLU A 709 25.17 -42.55 -17.91
CA GLU A 709 24.47 -42.30 -16.66
C GLU A 709 24.47 -40.81 -16.33
N THR A 710 23.38 -40.34 -15.72
CA THR A 710 23.25 -38.98 -15.20
C THR A 710 22.67 -39.02 -13.80
N ILE A 711 23.29 -38.30 -12.87
CA ILE A 711 22.64 -37.85 -11.64
C ILE A 711 22.18 -36.42 -11.91
N GLU A 712 20.89 -36.17 -11.81
CA GLU A 712 20.28 -34.87 -12.05
C GLU A 712 19.71 -34.34 -10.73
N THR A 713 20.12 -33.13 -10.35
CA THR A 713 19.60 -32.41 -9.18
C THR A 713 18.89 -31.12 -9.63
N GLU A 714 18.37 -30.33 -8.69
CA GLU A 714 17.83 -29.00 -8.98
C GLU A 714 18.91 -27.98 -9.37
N LEU A 715 20.18 -28.21 -8.98
CA LEU A 715 21.26 -27.21 -9.04
C LEU A 715 22.40 -27.59 -9.99
N TYR A 716 22.64 -28.87 -10.21
CA TYR A 716 23.71 -29.39 -11.06
C TYR A 716 23.34 -30.77 -11.62
N ALA A 717 24.09 -31.19 -12.64
CA ALA A 717 24.06 -32.57 -13.10
C ALA A 717 25.47 -33.16 -13.13
N VAL A 718 25.56 -34.45 -12.80
CA VAL A 718 26.76 -35.26 -12.96
C VAL A 718 26.52 -36.23 -14.11
N HIS A 719 27.35 -36.18 -15.14
CA HIS A 719 27.26 -37.04 -16.31
C HIS A 719 28.45 -37.99 -16.37
N ARG A 720 28.18 -39.26 -16.69
CA ARG A 720 29.19 -40.23 -17.11
C ARG A 720 29.01 -40.53 -18.60
N PHE A 721 30.02 -40.20 -19.39
CA PHE A 721 30.15 -40.58 -20.79
C PHE A 721 31.16 -41.72 -20.92
N ALA A 722 30.93 -42.64 -21.85
CA ALA A 722 31.89 -43.70 -22.18
C ALA A 722 32.33 -43.63 -23.63
N LYS A 723 33.60 -43.97 -23.88
CA LYS A 723 34.17 -44.04 -25.22
C LYS A 723 33.85 -45.38 -25.88
N ARG A 724 32.63 -45.51 -26.42
CA ARG A 724 32.11 -46.73 -27.05
C ARG A 724 31.00 -46.42 -28.08
N LYS A 725 30.59 -47.44 -28.84
CA LYS A 725 29.64 -47.28 -29.97
C LYS A 725 28.18 -47.00 -29.56
N SER A 726 27.70 -47.57 -28.45
CA SER A 726 26.33 -47.36 -27.99
C SER A 726 26.18 -47.61 -26.50
N ALA A 727 25.32 -46.84 -25.85
CA ALA A 727 24.88 -46.99 -24.46
C ALA A 727 23.36 -46.79 -24.38
N THR A 728 22.71 -47.36 -23.36
CA THR A 728 21.37 -46.92 -22.96
C THR A 728 21.53 -45.98 -21.76
N PRO A 729 21.22 -44.68 -21.88
CA PRO A 729 21.41 -43.74 -20.79
C PRO A 729 20.46 -44.04 -19.63
N ALA A 730 20.98 -44.10 -18.40
CA ALA A 730 20.20 -44.11 -17.18
C ALA A 730 20.19 -42.71 -16.54
N VAL A 731 19.06 -42.27 -15.98
CA VAL A 731 18.95 -41.00 -15.25
C VAL A 731 18.46 -41.29 -13.84
N ARG A 732 19.21 -40.83 -12.84
CA ARG A 732 18.82 -40.80 -11.43
C ARG A 732 18.49 -39.35 -11.06
N VAL A 733 17.26 -39.09 -10.65
CA VAL A 733 16.87 -37.79 -10.12
C VAL A 733 17.07 -37.84 -8.61
N GLU A 734 17.99 -37.04 -8.10
CA GLU A 734 18.33 -36.97 -6.68
C GLU A 734 18.22 -35.52 -6.21
N PRO A 735 17.51 -35.23 -5.12
CA PRO A 735 17.56 -33.90 -4.54
C PRO A 735 18.95 -33.64 -3.97
N TYR A 736 19.45 -32.41 -4.08
CA TYR A 736 20.80 -32.10 -3.55
C TYR A 736 20.89 -32.17 -2.01
N GLY A 737 19.77 -32.05 -1.27
CA GLY A 737 19.71 -32.15 0.20
C GLY A 737 20.08 -30.84 0.95
N VAL A 738 19.21 -30.39 1.87
CA VAL A 738 19.32 -29.13 2.64
C VAL A 738 20.19 -29.34 3.90
N PRO A 739 21.05 -28.39 4.34
CA PRO A 739 21.05 -26.94 4.06
C PRO A 739 22.14 -26.41 3.12
N LEU A 740 21.80 -25.35 2.37
CA LEU A 740 22.76 -24.53 1.61
C LEU A 740 23.29 -23.39 2.47
N ASP A 741 24.56 -23.04 2.28
CA ASP A 741 25.12 -21.79 2.79
C ASP A 741 24.45 -20.60 2.09
N ALA A 742 24.13 -19.55 2.84
CA ALA A 742 23.48 -18.34 2.30
C ALA A 742 24.29 -17.69 1.16
N ASP A 743 25.62 -17.79 1.22
CA ASP A 743 26.52 -17.30 0.19
C ASP A 743 26.40 -18.05 -1.14
N VAL A 744 25.97 -19.31 -1.12
CA VAL A 744 25.65 -20.08 -2.33
C VAL A 744 24.21 -19.80 -2.75
N ALA A 745 23.28 -19.84 -1.78
CA ALA A 745 21.84 -19.70 -2.02
C ALA A 745 21.46 -18.39 -2.74
N LYS A 746 22.13 -17.26 -2.43
CA LYS A 746 21.86 -15.95 -3.05
C LYS A 746 22.07 -15.90 -4.57
N HIS A 747 22.83 -16.86 -5.11
CA HIS A 747 23.08 -17.00 -6.53
C HIS A 747 22.08 -17.94 -7.23
N ILE A 748 21.14 -18.55 -6.50
CA ILE A 748 20.16 -19.48 -7.05
C ILE A 748 18.86 -18.75 -7.33
N ILE A 749 18.29 -18.99 -8.52
CA ILE A 749 16.92 -18.59 -8.85
C ILE A 749 16.06 -19.85 -8.85
N TRP A 750 15.19 -19.95 -7.86
CA TRP A 750 14.25 -21.07 -7.70
C TRP A 750 13.08 -20.95 -8.68
N GLY A 751 12.71 -22.03 -9.36
CA GLY A 751 11.54 -22.10 -10.24
C GLY A 751 11.80 -21.69 -11.70
N PRO A 752 10.74 -21.49 -12.52
CA PRO A 752 10.82 -21.20 -13.95
C PRO A 752 11.40 -19.81 -14.27
N ALA A 753 11.53 -19.50 -15.56
CA ALA A 753 12.02 -18.21 -16.06
C ALA A 753 11.25 -17.03 -15.44
N GLY A 754 11.97 -15.97 -15.09
CA GLY A 754 11.42 -14.71 -14.62
C GLY A 754 12.13 -13.54 -15.30
N VAL A 755 12.15 -12.37 -14.65
CA VAL A 755 12.87 -11.20 -15.16
C VAL A 755 14.22 -11.11 -14.44
N ASP A 756 15.31 -11.29 -15.19
CA ASP A 756 16.66 -11.11 -14.66
C ASP A 756 16.87 -9.66 -14.15
N ARG A 757 17.62 -9.49 -13.05
CA ARG A 757 17.93 -8.18 -12.46
C ARG A 757 18.72 -7.31 -13.44
N GLY A 758 19.68 -7.86 -14.17
CA GLY A 758 20.47 -7.12 -15.16
C GLY A 758 19.61 -6.65 -16.34
N SER A 759 18.68 -7.49 -16.80
CA SER A 759 17.68 -7.13 -17.81
C SER A 759 16.73 -6.04 -17.30
N ALA A 760 16.14 -6.20 -16.10
CA ALA A 760 15.28 -5.20 -15.49
C ALA A 760 16.03 -3.87 -15.32
N TRP A 761 17.27 -3.90 -14.83
CA TRP A 761 18.11 -2.72 -14.69
C TRP A 761 18.40 -2.05 -16.03
N THR A 762 18.49 -2.79 -17.13
CA THR A 762 18.80 -2.18 -18.44
C THR A 762 17.55 -1.60 -19.10
N ASN A 763 16.41 -2.27 -18.92
CA ASN A 763 15.22 -2.07 -19.75
C ASN A 763 14.06 -1.36 -19.03
N GLU A 764 14.10 -1.25 -17.70
CA GLU A 764 12.98 -0.75 -16.90
C GLU A 764 13.36 0.46 -16.03
N ALA A 765 12.39 1.34 -15.81
CA ALA A 765 12.46 2.40 -14.82
C ALA A 765 11.06 2.66 -14.24
N THR A 766 10.98 3.00 -12.95
CA THR A 766 9.73 3.24 -12.24
C THR A 766 9.68 4.62 -11.59
N THR A 767 8.49 5.19 -11.43
CA THR A 767 8.22 6.41 -10.64
C THR A 767 7.60 6.12 -9.28
N SER A 768 7.33 4.84 -8.99
CA SER A 768 6.79 4.40 -7.71
C SER A 768 7.53 3.17 -7.17
N VAL A 769 7.68 3.10 -5.86
CA VAL A 769 8.42 2.04 -5.15
C VAL A 769 7.47 1.33 -4.20
N PRO A 770 7.33 -0.01 -4.28
CA PRO A 770 6.67 -0.78 -3.25
C PRO A 770 7.53 -0.78 -1.98
N VAL A 771 6.93 -0.34 -0.87
CA VAL A 771 7.51 -0.47 0.48
C VAL A 771 6.68 -1.49 1.21
N LEU A 772 7.22 -2.69 1.41
CA LEU A 772 6.51 -3.81 2.01
C LEU A 772 6.63 -3.75 3.53
N MET A 773 5.51 -3.82 4.22
CA MET A 773 5.41 -3.78 5.68
C MET A 773 5.12 -5.18 6.22
N TYR A 774 6.15 -5.78 6.81
CA TYR A 774 6.07 -7.02 7.57
C TYR A 774 6.10 -6.73 9.07
N HIS A 775 5.61 -7.67 9.86
CA HIS A 775 5.74 -7.66 11.33
C HIS A 775 6.45 -8.94 11.77
N ARG A 776 5.69 -10.02 12.00
CA ARG A 776 6.23 -11.30 12.47
C ARG A 776 6.43 -12.31 11.36
N ILE A 777 7.57 -13.02 11.38
CA ILE A 777 7.81 -14.19 10.53
C ILE A 777 7.82 -15.44 11.41
N ALA A 778 6.64 -16.01 11.65
CA ALA A 778 6.46 -17.10 12.61
C ALA A 778 5.31 -18.04 12.21
N LEU A 779 5.39 -19.31 12.60
CA LEU A 779 4.31 -20.28 12.43
C LEU A 779 3.19 -20.03 13.45
N ASP A 780 3.57 -19.89 14.72
CA ASP A 780 2.63 -19.87 15.84
C ASP A 780 2.41 -18.45 16.42
N GLY A 781 1.25 -18.25 17.03
CA GLY A 781 0.84 -17.04 17.72
C GLY A 781 -0.67 -16.90 17.79
N PRO A 782 -1.19 -15.87 18.46
CA PRO A 782 -2.63 -15.68 18.59
C PRO A 782 -3.34 -15.52 17.24
N ASP A 783 -4.53 -16.10 17.10
CA ASP A 783 -5.33 -16.03 15.87
C ASP A 783 -5.79 -14.61 15.55
N ALA A 784 -6.12 -13.82 16.58
CA ALA A 784 -6.47 -12.40 16.42
C ALA A 784 -5.35 -11.55 15.78
N LEU A 785 -4.10 -12.03 15.85
CA LEU A 785 -2.93 -11.37 15.25
C LEU A 785 -2.42 -12.09 13.98
N ARG A 786 -3.20 -13.02 13.42
CA ARG A 786 -2.83 -13.77 12.20
C ARG A 786 -2.50 -12.84 11.02
N ARG A 787 -3.24 -11.73 10.88
CA ARG A 787 -3.00 -10.69 9.86
C ARG A 787 -1.54 -10.21 9.85
N PHE A 788 -0.90 -10.08 11.02
CA PHE A 788 0.46 -9.54 11.18
C PHE A 788 1.54 -10.63 11.24
N ARG A 789 1.21 -11.90 10.93
CA ARG A 789 2.13 -13.03 11.07
C ARG A 789 2.20 -13.85 9.78
N VAL A 790 3.34 -13.79 9.10
CA VAL A 790 3.60 -14.60 7.89
C VAL A 790 4.40 -15.85 8.28
N ALA A 791 3.97 -17.02 7.80
CA ALA A 791 4.72 -18.25 8.02
C ALA A 791 6.09 -18.20 7.31
N PRO A 792 7.19 -18.73 7.90
CA PRO A 792 8.52 -18.67 7.31
C PRO A 792 8.60 -19.22 5.87
N GLU A 793 7.87 -20.30 5.57
CA GLU A 793 7.86 -20.88 4.21
C GLU A 793 7.13 -19.99 3.20
N VAL A 794 6.04 -19.32 3.63
CA VAL A 794 5.34 -18.34 2.81
C VAL A 794 6.27 -17.15 2.53
N PHE A 795 6.96 -16.65 3.56
CA PHE A 795 7.95 -15.58 3.42
C PHE A 795 9.10 -15.97 2.48
N ARG A 796 9.61 -17.21 2.56
CA ARG A 796 10.61 -17.74 1.62
C ARG A 796 10.13 -17.69 0.18
N LYS A 797 8.91 -18.14 -0.09
CA LYS A 797 8.31 -18.06 -1.44
C LYS A 797 8.15 -16.62 -1.92
N GLN A 798 7.75 -15.70 -1.05
CA GLN A 798 7.67 -14.26 -1.36
C GLN A 798 9.03 -13.68 -1.74
N MET A 799 10.10 -14.01 -1.00
CA MET A 799 11.45 -13.54 -1.32
C MET A 799 11.97 -14.17 -2.62
N GLN A 800 11.77 -15.47 -2.82
CA GLN A 800 12.11 -16.13 -4.07
C GLN A 800 11.37 -15.54 -5.28
N PHE A 801 10.09 -15.18 -5.10
CA PHE A 801 9.31 -14.46 -6.11
C PHE A 801 9.94 -13.11 -6.44
N LEU A 802 10.24 -12.28 -5.44
CA LEU A 802 10.88 -10.98 -5.66
C LEU A 802 12.23 -11.15 -6.40
N ARG A 803 13.04 -12.13 -5.99
CA ARG A 803 14.33 -12.44 -6.61
C ARG A 803 14.17 -12.86 -8.07
N ARG A 804 13.20 -13.75 -8.35
CA ARG A 804 12.85 -14.25 -9.69
C ARG A 804 12.31 -13.15 -10.61
N GLN A 805 11.60 -12.17 -10.05
CA GLN A 805 11.01 -11.06 -10.79
C GLN A 805 11.94 -9.84 -10.89
N GLY A 806 13.22 -9.99 -10.61
CA GLY A 806 14.23 -8.96 -10.86
C GLY A 806 14.23 -7.82 -9.84
N TYR A 807 13.55 -7.98 -8.70
CA TYR A 807 13.55 -6.97 -7.65
C TYR A 807 14.88 -6.90 -6.92
N TYR A 808 15.28 -5.70 -6.53
CA TYR A 808 16.43 -5.44 -5.67
C TYR A 808 16.03 -4.50 -4.52
N THR A 809 16.67 -4.68 -3.36
CA THR A 809 16.33 -3.93 -2.16
C THR A 809 16.95 -2.53 -2.15
N LEU A 810 16.16 -1.54 -1.75
CA LEU A 810 16.61 -0.23 -1.31
C LEU A 810 16.49 -0.13 0.22
N THR A 811 17.37 0.65 0.83
CA THR A 811 17.21 1.09 2.22
C THR A 811 16.30 2.32 2.29
N ALA A 812 15.71 2.60 3.46
CA ALA A 812 14.93 3.80 3.68
C ALA A 812 15.72 5.09 3.34
N GLN A 813 17.01 5.13 3.70
CA GLN A 813 17.88 6.28 3.40
C GLN A 813 18.09 6.47 1.89
N ASN A 814 18.31 5.38 1.14
CA ASN A 814 18.45 5.44 -0.31
C ASN A 814 17.15 5.87 -0.99
N LEU A 815 16.00 5.37 -0.50
CA LEU A 815 14.70 5.83 -0.96
C LEU A 815 14.53 7.35 -0.72
N ALA A 816 14.88 7.86 0.46
CA ALA A 816 14.83 9.30 0.77
C ALA A 816 15.69 10.14 -0.19
N ALA A 817 16.88 9.65 -0.55
CA ALA A 817 17.73 10.30 -1.54
C ALA A 817 17.08 10.32 -2.93
N LEU A 818 16.54 9.19 -3.40
CA LEU A 818 15.89 9.08 -4.72
C LEU A 818 14.62 9.92 -4.83
N LEU A 819 13.78 9.95 -3.79
CA LEU A 819 12.58 10.80 -3.74
C LEU A 819 12.93 12.29 -3.83
N ARG A 820 14.04 12.72 -3.20
CA ARG A 820 14.53 14.10 -3.31
C ARG A 820 15.00 14.46 -4.72
N GLU A 821 15.52 13.49 -5.48
CA GLU A 821 15.89 13.70 -6.88
C GLU A 821 14.67 13.87 -7.78
N GLY A 822 13.57 13.16 -7.49
CA GLY A 822 12.32 13.25 -8.24
C GLY A 822 12.44 12.72 -9.67
N LYS A 823 13.37 11.78 -9.92
CA LYS A 823 13.59 11.14 -11.21
C LYS A 823 13.08 9.69 -11.19
N PRO A 824 12.79 9.09 -12.35
CA PRO A 824 12.59 7.65 -12.45
C PRO A 824 13.76 6.87 -11.84
N ILE A 825 13.45 5.81 -11.13
CA ILE A 825 14.40 4.91 -10.47
C ILE A 825 14.60 3.70 -11.39
N GLN A 826 15.85 3.32 -11.64
CA GLN A 826 16.22 2.27 -12.58
C GLN A 826 15.86 0.86 -12.05
N GLY A 827 15.40 -0.04 -12.92
CA GLY A 827 15.06 -1.42 -12.55
C GLY A 827 13.80 -1.52 -11.67
N ARG A 828 13.76 -2.59 -10.85
CA ARG A 828 12.64 -2.91 -9.95
C ARG A 828 13.05 -2.77 -8.48
N PRO A 829 13.09 -1.55 -7.92
CA PRO A 829 13.36 -1.35 -6.51
C PRO A 829 12.21 -1.87 -5.64
N VAL A 830 12.54 -2.38 -4.45
CA VAL A 830 11.60 -2.67 -3.35
C VAL A 830 12.25 -2.25 -2.02
N VAL A 831 11.48 -1.76 -1.07
CA VAL A 831 11.96 -1.60 0.32
C VAL A 831 11.26 -2.64 1.17
N LEU A 832 12.03 -3.43 1.91
CA LEU A 832 11.53 -4.43 2.84
C LEU A 832 11.62 -3.86 4.25
N THR A 833 10.46 -3.61 4.87
CA THR A 833 10.38 -3.04 6.22
C THR A 833 9.78 -4.05 7.20
N PHE A 834 10.33 -4.09 8.40
CA PHE A 834 9.85 -4.93 9.50
C PHE A 834 9.63 -4.06 10.73
N ASP A 835 8.41 -4.04 11.23
CA ASP A 835 8.08 -3.25 12.42
C ASP A 835 8.35 -4.03 13.71
N ASP A 836 8.40 -3.31 14.82
CA ASP A 836 8.49 -3.78 16.21
C ASP A 836 9.79 -4.48 16.67
N ALA A 837 10.65 -4.93 15.74
CA ALA A 837 11.91 -5.62 16.06
C ALA A 837 11.72 -6.96 16.83
N TYR A 838 10.73 -7.75 16.42
CA TYR A 838 10.51 -9.11 16.94
C TYR A 838 11.76 -9.99 16.80
N LEU A 839 11.98 -10.89 17.76
CA LEU A 839 13.10 -11.86 17.73
C LEU A 839 13.03 -12.79 16.51
N ASP A 840 11.83 -13.05 16.00
CA ASP A 840 11.63 -13.88 14.82
C ASP A 840 12.15 -13.25 13.50
N PHE A 841 12.44 -11.94 13.49
CA PHE A 841 13.23 -11.35 12.42
C PHE A 841 14.63 -11.97 12.35
N LEU A 842 15.33 -12.06 13.48
CA LEU A 842 16.67 -12.67 13.54
C LEU A 842 16.62 -14.17 13.22
N THR A 843 15.67 -14.90 13.83
CA THR A 843 15.70 -16.37 13.80
C THR A 843 15.06 -16.98 12.56
N ALA A 844 14.15 -16.25 11.88
CA ALA A 844 13.44 -16.76 10.70
C ALA A 844 13.59 -15.85 9.47
N ALA A 845 13.35 -14.54 9.60
CA ALA A 845 13.33 -13.64 8.43
C ALA A 845 14.72 -13.42 7.81
N PHE A 846 15.71 -13.10 8.65
CA PHE A 846 17.07 -12.75 8.22
C PHE A 846 17.76 -13.86 7.40
N PRO A 847 17.75 -15.14 7.82
CA PRO A 847 18.31 -16.22 7.01
C PRO A 847 17.71 -16.27 5.59
N ILE A 848 16.39 -16.13 5.48
CA ILE A 848 15.66 -16.16 4.21
C ILE A 848 16.01 -14.94 3.33
N LEU A 849 16.15 -13.76 3.94
CA LEU A 849 16.60 -12.55 3.24
C LEU A 849 18.02 -12.74 2.67
N ALA A 850 18.93 -13.26 3.49
CA ALA A 850 20.32 -13.54 3.11
C ALA A 850 20.40 -14.56 1.96
N GLU A 851 19.63 -15.65 2.04
CA GLU A 851 19.48 -16.66 0.97
C GLU A 851 19.03 -16.07 -0.37
N ASN A 852 18.38 -14.91 -0.39
CA ASN A 852 17.87 -14.26 -1.60
C ASN A 852 18.65 -12.97 -1.98
N GLY A 853 19.72 -12.65 -1.23
CA GLY A 853 20.52 -11.45 -1.44
C GLY A 853 19.71 -10.17 -1.25
N PHE A 854 18.87 -10.12 -0.22
CA PHE A 854 18.06 -8.96 0.15
C PHE A 854 18.51 -8.35 1.48
N GLY A 855 18.49 -7.02 1.56
CA GLY A 855 18.56 -6.27 2.81
C GLY A 855 17.17 -5.85 3.30
N ALA A 856 17.09 -5.28 4.50
CA ALA A 856 15.85 -4.76 5.07
C ALA A 856 16.11 -3.61 6.04
N ASP A 857 15.05 -2.84 6.31
CA ASP A 857 14.98 -1.85 7.39
C ASP A 857 14.08 -2.39 8.53
N VAL A 858 14.57 -2.44 9.76
CA VAL A 858 13.83 -2.86 10.95
C VAL A 858 13.55 -1.67 11.86
N PHE A 859 12.29 -1.43 12.21
CA PHE A 859 11.89 -0.32 13.07
C PHE A 859 11.74 -0.76 14.52
N VAL A 860 12.46 -0.08 15.44
CA VAL A 860 12.67 -0.54 16.81
C VAL A 860 11.90 0.28 17.83
N VAL A 861 11.16 -0.40 18.72
CA VAL A 861 10.55 0.19 19.92
C VAL A 861 11.59 0.24 21.04
N THR A 862 12.24 1.38 21.23
CA THR A 862 13.51 1.43 21.97
C THR A 862 13.39 1.14 23.47
N ASP A 863 12.26 1.45 24.11
CA ASP A 863 12.05 1.16 25.54
C ASP A 863 11.73 -0.32 25.81
N LYS A 864 11.52 -1.11 24.75
CA LYS A 864 11.04 -2.49 24.82
C LYS A 864 12.07 -3.51 24.32
N VAL A 865 13.23 -3.05 23.85
CA VAL A 865 14.33 -3.89 23.37
C VAL A 865 14.74 -4.91 24.44
N GLY A 866 14.81 -6.19 24.05
CA GLY A 866 15.07 -7.34 24.93
C GLY A 866 13.91 -7.77 25.82
N GLY A 867 12.75 -7.11 25.70
CA GLY A 867 11.51 -7.45 26.41
C GLY A 867 10.53 -8.24 25.52
N ARG A 868 9.25 -7.86 25.60
CA ARG A 868 8.16 -8.48 24.84
C ARG A 868 7.20 -7.40 24.30
N SER A 869 6.41 -7.74 23.27
CA SER A 869 5.39 -6.87 22.69
C SER A 869 4.16 -6.70 23.59
N ASP A 870 4.30 -5.98 24.70
CA ASP A 870 3.24 -5.86 25.71
C ASP A 870 1.97 -5.16 25.20
N TRP A 871 2.05 -4.41 24.10
CA TRP A 871 0.89 -3.87 23.38
C TRP A 871 -0.01 -4.96 22.78
N ASP A 872 0.48 -6.18 22.59
CA ASP A 872 -0.29 -7.32 22.08
C ASP A 872 -0.94 -8.16 23.19
N ALA A 873 -0.70 -7.83 24.46
CA ALA A 873 -1.10 -8.67 25.60
C ALA A 873 -2.62 -8.92 25.68
N ALA A 874 -3.44 -8.05 25.09
CA ALA A 874 -4.89 -8.22 25.01
C ALA A 874 -5.31 -9.36 24.07
N TYR A 875 -4.46 -9.76 23.13
CA TYR A 875 -4.76 -10.75 22.09
C TYR A 875 -4.17 -12.13 22.39
N GLY A 876 -3.19 -12.24 23.29
CA GLY A 876 -2.58 -13.49 23.70
C GLY A 876 -1.19 -13.29 24.29
N GLU A 877 -0.34 -14.31 24.26
CA GLU A 877 1.03 -14.21 24.79
C GLU A 877 1.87 -13.22 23.96
N PRO A 878 2.40 -12.13 24.56
CA PRO A 878 3.26 -11.17 23.87
C PRO A 878 4.47 -11.83 23.25
N ALA A 879 4.89 -11.46 22.04
CA ALA A 879 6.05 -12.07 21.39
C ALA A 879 7.37 -11.48 21.94
N PRO A 880 8.48 -12.26 21.97
CA PRO A 880 9.78 -11.75 22.38
C PRO A 880 10.35 -10.77 21.35
N LEU A 881 11.02 -9.72 21.84
CA LEU A 881 11.68 -8.71 21.03
C LEU A 881 13.20 -8.92 21.04
N MET A 882 13.88 -8.53 19.97
CA MET A 882 15.34 -8.60 19.87
C MET A 882 16.01 -7.79 20.98
N SER A 883 17.15 -8.27 21.47
CA SER A 883 18.03 -7.51 22.36
C SER A 883 18.95 -6.56 21.59
N TRP A 884 19.60 -5.62 22.29
CA TRP A 884 20.65 -4.78 21.68
C TRP A 884 21.86 -5.58 21.18
N ALA A 885 22.08 -6.81 21.65
CA ALA A 885 23.12 -7.67 21.11
C ALA A 885 22.72 -8.23 19.73
N ASP A 886 21.49 -8.72 19.63
CA ASP A 886 20.89 -9.25 18.39
C ASP A 886 20.87 -8.18 17.28
N ILE A 887 20.41 -6.97 17.61
CA ILE A 887 20.38 -5.83 16.70
C ILE A 887 21.77 -5.51 16.14
N ARG A 888 22.81 -5.50 16.99
CA ARG A 888 24.20 -5.21 16.56
C ARG A 888 24.78 -6.32 15.68
N ILE A 889 24.39 -7.59 15.89
CA ILE A 889 24.79 -8.69 15.02
C ILE A 889 24.24 -8.46 13.61
N LEU A 890 22.95 -8.16 13.51
CA LEU A 890 22.27 -7.90 12.24
C LEU A 890 22.77 -6.64 11.54
N GLN A 891 23.10 -5.58 12.29
CA GLN A 891 23.68 -4.35 11.72
C GLN A 891 24.99 -4.65 10.98
N ARG A 892 25.87 -5.47 11.59
CA ARG A 892 27.13 -5.90 10.96
C ARG A 892 26.92 -6.76 9.72
N GLN A 893 25.74 -7.36 9.58
CA GLN A 893 25.34 -8.16 8.42
C GLN A 893 24.57 -7.34 7.36
N GLY A 894 24.48 -6.01 7.53
CA GLY A 894 23.91 -5.10 6.54
C GLY A 894 22.42 -4.81 6.69
N ILE A 895 21.79 -5.18 7.81
CA ILE A 895 20.43 -4.77 8.14
C ILE A 895 20.42 -3.35 8.69
N CYS A 896 19.52 -2.52 8.18
CA CYS A 896 19.33 -1.15 8.64
C CYS A 896 18.32 -1.09 9.78
N PHE A 897 18.49 -0.15 10.70
CA PHE A 897 17.58 0.05 11.83
C PHE A 897 17.05 1.48 11.88
N GLY A 898 15.75 1.61 12.08
CA GLY A 898 15.04 2.88 12.24
C GLY A 898 14.25 2.93 13.54
N SER A 899 13.65 4.08 13.83
CA SER A 899 12.82 4.26 15.02
C SER A 899 11.40 3.71 14.82
N HIS A 900 10.82 3.14 15.89
CA HIS A 900 9.39 2.88 16.01
C HIS A 900 8.80 3.61 17.24
N LEU A 901 9.30 4.82 17.50
CA LEU A 901 9.16 5.56 18.77
C LEU A 901 9.70 4.79 19.99
N ALA A 902 9.68 5.43 21.16
CA ALA A 902 10.25 4.84 22.35
C ALA A 902 9.29 3.83 23.00
N SER A 903 8.02 4.20 23.11
CA SER A 903 7.01 3.46 23.88
C SER A 903 5.93 2.75 23.05
N HIS A 904 6.00 2.78 21.71
CA HIS A 904 4.99 2.24 20.79
C HIS A 904 3.62 2.94 20.83
N ARG A 905 3.50 4.11 21.46
CA ARG A 905 2.21 4.83 21.51
C ARG A 905 1.85 5.44 20.14
N PRO A 906 0.55 5.49 19.78
CA PRO A 906 0.10 6.15 18.56
C PRO A 906 0.54 7.63 18.54
N ALA A 907 1.26 8.08 17.51
CA ALA A 907 1.82 9.43 17.52
C ALA A 907 0.74 10.53 17.57
N SER A 908 -0.42 10.30 16.93
CA SER A 908 -1.54 11.25 16.97
C SER A 908 -2.24 11.35 18.33
N SER A 909 -2.02 10.39 19.24
CA SER A 909 -2.55 10.45 20.61
C SER A 909 -1.69 11.30 21.55
N LEU A 910 -0.52 11.76 21.10
CA LEU A 910 0.45 12.50 21.92
C LEU A 910 0.36 14.00 21.66
N ASP A 911 0.52 14.81 22.70
CA ASP A 911 0.74 16.25 22.55
C ASP A 911 2.10 16.55 21.91
N ASN A 912 2.31 17.80 21.47
CA ASN A 912 3.51 18.20 20.73
C ASN A 912 4.81 17.93 21.49
N ALA A 913 4.85 18.24 22.79
CA ALA A 913 6.06 18.11 23.59
C ALA A 913 6.37 16.64 23.89
N THR A 914 5.34 15.85 24.20
CA THR A 914 5.47 14.41 24.44
C THR A 914 5.93 13.68 23.18
N LEU A 915 5.35 13.98 22.01
CA LEU A 915 5.76 13.37 20.74
C LEU A 915 7.20 13.73 20.37
N LEU A 916 7.59 15.01 20.51
CA LEU A 916 8.97 15.43 20.28
C LEU A 916 9.93 14.66 21.20
N GLY A 917 9.55 14.48 22.47
CA GLY A 917 10.31 13.70 23.44
C GLY A 917 10.46 12.23 23.05
N GLU A 918 9.36 11.55 22.72
CA GLU A 918 9.35 10.17 22.23
C GLU A 918 10.28 9.96 21.03
N ALA A 919 10.12 10.84 20.03
CA ALA A 919 10.88 10.78 18.79
C ALA A 919 12.38 11.04 19.03
N ALA A 920 12.74 11.99 19.89
CA ALA A 920 14.13 12.30 20.23
C ALA A 920 14.79 11.22 21.09
N LEU A 921 14.10 10.71 22.12
CA LEU A 921 14.60 9.63 22.99
C LEU A 921 14.85 8.35 22.19
N SER A 922 13.93 7.98 21.31
CA SER A 922 14.09 6.80 20.45
C SER A 922 15.28 6.95 19.51
N ARG A 923 15.45 8.12 18.89
CA ARG A 923 16.59 8.38 18.01
C ARG A 923 17.91 8.29 18.76
N ASP A 924 18.03 8.98 19.89
CA ASP A 924 19.24 8.97 20.73
C ASP A 924 19.60 7.57 21.22
N ALA A 925 18.61 6.78 21.65
CA ALA A 925 18.82 5.39 22.05
C ALA A 925 19.37 4.53 20.92
N LEU A 926 18.91 4.72 19.68
CA LEU A 926 19.45 4.01 18.52
C LEU A 926 20.84 4.53 18.15
N GLU A 927 21.04 5.84 18.01
CA GLU A 927 22.32 6.45 17.62
C GLU A 927 23.44 6.09 18.61
N SER A 928 23.17 6.13 19.91
CA SER A 928 24.13 5.78 20.96
C SER A 928 24.51 4.29 20.98
N ARG A 929 23.63 3.40 20.52
CA ARG A 929 23.86 1.93 20.52
C ARG A 929 24.42 1.40 19.21
N LEU A 930 24.08 2.03 18.10
CA LEU A 930 24.45 1.63 16.74
C LEU A 930 25.70 2.37 16.24
N GLY A 931 26.03 3.54 16.80
CA GLY A 931 27.17 4.34 16.40
C GLY A 931 27.00 5.06 15.05
N GLU A 932 25.79 5.10 14.51
CA GLU A 932 25.45 5.69 13.21
C GLU A 932 24.22 6.61 13.34
N ALA A 933 24.09 7.56 12.41
CA ALA A 933 22.96 8.49 12.40
C ALA A 933 21.66 7.78 11.98
N VAL A 934 20.58 8.01 12.72
CA VAL A 934 19.29 7.36 12.48
C VAL A 934 18.31 8.38 11.89
N THR A 935 17.94 8.17 10.63
CA THR A 935 17.13 9.13 9.86
C THR A 935 15.77 8.60 9.43
N SER A 936 15.47 7.32 9.71
CA SER A 936 14.21 6.66 9.34
C SER A 936 13.34 6.35 10.56
N ILE A 937 12.02 6.44 10.37
CA ILE A 937 11.02 6.08 11.38
C ILE A 937 9.79 5.41 10.73
N ALA A 938 9.25 4.37 11.34
CA ALA A 938 7.88 3.93 11.09
C ALA A 938 7.01 4.35 12.27
N LEU A 939 5.82 4.87 12.03
CA LEU A 939 4.93 5.29 13.10
C LEU A 939 4.13 4.08 13.63
N PRO A 940 4.07 3.85 14.95
CA PRO A 940 3.21 2.82 15.53
C PRO A 940 1.77 2.94 15.02
N PHE A 941 1.20 1.82 14.59
CA PHE A 941 -0.13 1.72 13.97
C PHE A 941 -0.30 2.57 12.67
N GLY A 942 0.78 3.13 12.13
CA GLY A 942 0.75 4.15 11.08
C GLY A 942 0.08 5.46 11.51
N SER A 943 -0.08 5.67 12.82
CA SER A 943 -0.83 6.78 13.40
C SER A 943 -0.10 8.10 13.13
N THR A 944 -0.71 8.95 12.30
CA THR A 944 -0.15 10.23 11.86
C THR A 944 -1.24 11.29 11.76
N ASP A 945 -0.86 12.56 11.90
CA ASP A 945 -1.75 13.73 11.88
C ASP A 945 -1.00 14.94 11.29
N PHE A 946 -1.64 16.12 11.20
CA PHE A 946 -1.02 17.30 10.59
C PHE A 946 0.27 17.77 11.27
N ARG A 947 0.47 17.45 12.55
CA ARG A 947 1.62 17.91 13.34
C ARG A 947 2.80 16.97 13.21
N VAL A 948 2.53 15.66 13.14
CA VAL A 948 3.53 14.59 13.23
C VAL A 948 4.72 14.81 12.28
N PRO A 949 4.53 15.04 10.96
CA PRO A 949 5.67 15.21 10.06
C PRO A 949 6.56 16.40 10.42
N GLY A 950 5.98 17.52 10.84
CA GLY A 950 6.72 18.70 11.28
C GLY A 950 7.53 18.44 12.56
N ILE A 951 6.93 17.71 13.52
CA ILE A 951 7.60 17.34 14.78
C ILE A 951 8.78 16.38 14.50
N LEU A 952 8.59 15.36 13.67
CA LEU A 952 9.66 14.42 13.30
C LEU A 952 10.82 15.11 12.56
N ALA A 953 10.52 16.10 11.70
CA ALA A 953 11.57 16.89 11.04
C ALA A 953 12.41 17.67 12.05
N HIS A 954 11.80 18.16 13.15
CA HIS A 954 12.52 18.85 14.22
C HIS A 954 13.39 17.94 15.07
N THR A 955 13.11 16.63 15.09
CA THR A 955 13.97 15.61 15.71
C THR A 955 14.93 14.99 14.69
N GLY A 956 15.08 15.56 13.49
CA GLY A 956 16.08 15.17 12.48
C GLY A 956 15.83 13.86 11.75
N TYR A 957 14.61 13.32 11.76
CA TYR A 957 14.23 12.28 10.79
C TYR A 957 14.15 12.88 9.38
N GLU A 958 14.57 12.11 8.38
CA GLU A 958 14.48 12.47 6.95
C GLU A 958 13.39 11.69 6.21
N ILE A 959 13.05 10.48 6.69
CA ILE A 959 12.05 9.61 6.09
C ILE A 959 11.19 8.92 7.16
N GLY A 960 9.89 8.85 6.91
CA GLY A 960 8.89 8.38 7.85
C GLY A 960 7.82 7.56 7.15
N PHE A 961 7.35 6.47 7.77
CA PHE A 961 6.39 5.54 7.17
C PHE A 961 5.08 5.46 7.97
N SER A 962 3.97 5.39 7.23
CA SER A 962 2.60 5.17 7.71
C SER A 962 2.09 3.80 7.25
N THR A 963 0.80 3.52 7.45
CA THR A 963 0.10 2.30 7.03
C THR A 963 -0.85 2.53 5.84
N LYS A 964 -0.77 3.70 5.17
CA LYS A 964 -1.60 3.98 3.99
C LYS A 964 -1.26 2.96 2.88
N PRO A 965 -2.22 2.16 2.38
CA PRO A 965 -1.99 1.06 1.45
C PRO A 965 -1.77 1.59 0.03
N SER A 966 -0.55 2.04 -0.26
CA SER A 966 -0.16 2.56 -1.58
C SER A 966 1.34 2.39 -1.82
N ARG A 967 1.74 2.37 -3.09
CA ARG A 967 3.16 2.52 -3.46
C ARG A 967 3.62 3.94 -3.16
N VAL A 968 4.88 4.06 -2.77
CA VAL A 968 5.53 5.34 -2.54
C VAL A 968 5.88 5.98 -3.88
N SER A 969 5.68 7.28 -4.00
CA SER A 969 6.18 8.07 -5.12
C SER A 969 6.78 9.39 -4.65
N SER A 970 7.37 10.17 -5.54
CA SER A 970 7.88 11.53 -5.24
C SER A 970 6.78 12.51 -4.83
N ALA A 971 5.53 12.04 -4.84
CA ALA A 971 4.35 12.72 -4.35
C ALA A 971 4.20 12.80 -2.85
N ASP A 972 4.62 11.72 -2.19
CA ASP A 972 4.25 11.48 -0.82
C ASP A 972 5.11 12.34 0.10
N HIS A 973 4.54 12.76 1.21
CA HIS A 973 5.30 13.49 2.21
C HIS A 973 6.38 12.56 2.78
N ALA A 974 7.65 12.94 2.69
CA ALA A 974 8.78 12.06 3.03
C ALA A 974 8.72 11.48 4.45
N LEU A 975 8.09 12.20 5.40
CA LEU A 975 7.87 11.76 6.79
C LEU A 975 6.52 11.10 7.06
N SER A 976 5.76 10.76 6.01
CA SER A 976 4.47 10.06 6.10
C SER A 976 4.22 9.23 4.82
N LEU A 977 5.21 8.45 4.42
CA LEU A 977 5.17 7.62 3.23
C LEU A 977 4.17 6.45 3.40
N PRO A 978 3.43 6.07 2.34
CA PRO A 978 2.58 4.88 2.37
C PRO A 978 3.41 3.59 2.37
N ARG A 979 2.78 2.48 2.78
CA ARG A 979 3.34 1.12 2.74
C ARG A 979 2.28 0.11 2.33
N LEU A 980 2.72 -0.97 1.71
CA LEU A 980 1.90 -2.12 1.36
C LEU A 980 2.03 -3.16 2.49
N GLU A 981 0.96 -3.39 3.23
CA GLU A 981 0.92 -4.40 4.28
C GLU A 981 0.99 -5.81 3.67
N VAL A 982 1.92 -6.62 4.14
CA VAL A 982 1.95 -8.04 3.78
C VAL A 982 1.24 -8.83 4.86
N ARG A 983 0.07 -9.37 4.49
CA ARG A 983 -0.84 -10.02 5.42
C ARG A 983 -0.61 -11.52 5.51
N GLY A 984 -0.64 -12.06 6.73
CA GLY A 984 -0.52 -13.49 7.01
C GLY A 984 -1.82 -14.30 6.92
N ASP A 985 -2.96 -13.62 6.85
CA ASP A 985 -4.28 -14.22 6.72
C ASP A 985 -4.77 -14.32 5.27
N LEU A 986 -4.00 -13.83 4.31
CA LEU A 986 -4.26 -13.96 2.88
C LEU A 986 -3.54 -15.17 2.27
N PRO A 987 -4.07 -15.74 1.17
CA PRO A 987 -3.37 -16.79 0.42
C PRO A 987 -2.08 -16.26 -0.22
N LEU A 988 -1.16 -17.15 -0.58
CA LEU A 988 0.16 -16.78 -1.12
C LEU A 988 0.04 -15.94 -2.40
N GLU A 989 -0.93 -16.28 -3.25
CA GLU A 989 -1.22 -15.66 -4.54
C GLU A 989 -1.51 -14.16 -4.41
N ALA A 990 -2.12 -13.73 -3.31
CA ALA A 990 -2.41 -12.32 -3.02
C ALA A 990 -1.12 -11.47 -2.97
N PHE A 991 0.04 -12.06 -2.66
CA PHE A 991 1.30 -11.32 -2.69
C PHE A 991 1.74 -10.99 -4.13
N ALA A 992 1.45 -11.84 -5.11
CA ALA A 992 1.74 -11.55 -6.51
C ALA A 992 0.87 -10.38 -7.01
N GLU A 993 -0.41 -10.36 -6.60
CA GLU A 993 -1.36 -9.28 -6.84
C GLU A 993 -0.91 -7.96 -6.20
N LEU A 994 -0.50 -7.98 -4.92
CA LEU A 994 0.06 -6.83 -4.20
C LEU A 994 1.26 -6.23 -4.95
N MET A 995 2.08 -7.09 -5.57
CA MET A 995 3.23 -6.70 -6.38
C MET A 995 2.87 -6.25 -7.81
N GLY A 996 1.59 -6.32 -8.20
CA GLY A 996 1.07 -5.94 -9.51
C GLY A 996 1.34 -6.98 -10.59
N GLN A 997 1.46 -8.25 -10.22
CA GLN A 997 1.82 -9.36 -11.11
C GLN A 997 0.98 -10.63 -10.82
N PRO A 998 -0.36 -10.57 -10.93
CA PRO A 998 -1.26 -11.69 -10.56
C PRO A 998 -0.94 -13.02 -11.25
N ASP A 999 -0.51 -12.97 -12.51
CA ASP A 999 -0.25 -14.18 -13.32
C ASP A 999 1.16 -14.74 -13.14
N ALA A 1000 2.00 -14.10 -12.31
CA ALA A 1000 3.39 -14.52 -12.14
C ALA A 1000 3.49 -15.71 -11.16
N PHE A 1001 4.27 -16.72 -11.54
CA PHE A 1001 4.51 -17.89 -10.69
C PHE A 1001 5.12 -17.47 -9.34
N ILE A 1002 4.45 -17.80 -8.24
CA ILE A 1002 4.83 -17.39 -6.88
C ILE A 1002 5.48 -18.48 -6.03
N GLY A 1003 5.32 -19.76 -6.36
CA GLY A 1003 6.10 -20.84 -5.72
C GLY A 1003 5.33 -22.12 -5.45
#